data_AF-A0A973HFM0-F1
#
_entry.id   AF-A0A973HFM0-F1
#
_cell.length_a   1.000
_cell.length_b   1.000
_cell.length_c   1.000
_cell.angle_alpha   90.00
_cell.angle_beta   90.00
_cell.angle_gamma   90.00
#
_symmetry.space_group_name_H-M   'P 1'
#
loop_
_entity.id
_entity.type
_entity.pdbx_description
1 polymer ?
#
loop_
_entity_poly.entity_id
_entity_poly.type
_entity_poly.pdbx_seq_one_letter_code
_entity_poly.pdbx_strand_id
1 'polypeptide(L)'
;MIKLGRMRIENFKSFIEPVYFDFTGNDLILFDGPNGFGKTTIFDAVELCFTGEISRIKQTDTKVKKDHILKGDNGKQTTIHLELLNNDETSLVIGIYIPADISGAEGRVSDYKNVIKRFESEQWPDDVTSNNIRKTQLDVDGLQNLLENEKLDSTFTLFNYIQQEETCHFLKLDESTRHNKISHLFGTTKETDKVTKLDLLSEKLKEKIYFYTPVFTNAELDLAQLSKPTIDENDKENNLGSGKLSIFSDLSSNTVEQLEAYRNNLKGVDWVLKNPLYFESIKFNHLIKQITIDPTTQLDSYMKFGVVDSYDEIVKLTKHYSVWKSANKKANIYNELIKLYDDEPNTLNEDILNKYKGYFPTQYDKSASDVIAFDSLSKTNGSLSSLLIKINENRDNLLSNYREHLGHDDTTEYLNVPCPLCGDLKPKLQDLLDEYNVQTTFFEGQLGENGKSLTVVTKNLIKRLVIPLVSKMRLFVTKYDKYIHFDFENLKKIKNIEKLEFERMVVVKNWLISNIGDCSSFTDKSLLEINENYSESKEQLITFINSHIHLYLDEVPKTYLTFVHDFKTLNLAFDENDKLSINSNDISKDLTLLSRLMVQQNSTSYKAKEIIISDLKEKLRKLTVKRTEIMDLSKKYKYEIKAYEKDVAKHIAIPLFVYSSKILQSRPEGSGIFLITPETNNAKGFMQFSATPNDSHDAWNTMSSGQLAGVVISFMLAMNKVYPSKLSTLMIDDPVQTMDEVNMASFVQMMRYEFPDMQVLLSTHESKVANYFHYKYSEAGLKSLPINMKKKRLEA
;
A
#
# COMPACT_ATOMS: atom_id res chain seq x y z
N MET A 1 -3.69 45.68 -1.86
CA MET A 1 -3.54 44.87 -3.10
C MET A 1 -2.97 45.81 -4.16
N ILE A 2 -2.02 45.34 -4.97
CA ILE A 2 -1.24 46.20 -5.87
C ILE A 2 -1.93 46.28 -7.23
N LYS A 3 -2.15 47.50 -7.72
CA LYS A 3 -2.72 47.82 -9.04
C LYS A 3 -1.75 48.70 -9.83
N LEU A 4 -1.93 48.78 -11.15
CA LEU A 4 -1.17 49.71 -11.98
C LEU A 4 -1.76 51.13 -11.85
N GLY A 5 -0.88 52.12 -11.67
CA GLY A 5 -1.22 53.54 -11.63
C GLY A 5 -0.92 54.22 -12.96
N ARG A 6 0.01 55.17 -12.96
CA ARG A 6 0.45 55.88 -14.15
C ARG A 6 1.50 55.12 -14.94
N MET A 7 1.54 55.37 -16.25
CA MET A 7 2.55 54.84 -17.16
C MET A 7 2.99 55.89 -18.19
N ARG A 8 4.30 56.02 -18.39
CA ARG A 8 4.91 56.90 -19.41
C ARG A 8 5.78 56.05 -20.32
N ILE A 9 5.60 56.16 -21.61
CA ILE A 9 6.43 55.51 -22.63
C ILE A 9 7.05 56.57 -23.53
N GLU A 10 8.34 56.47 -23.80
CA GLU A 10 9.05 57.32 -24.75
C GLU A 10 9.99 56.48 -25.61
N ASN A 11 9.93 56.68 -26.93
CA ASN A 11 10.76 56.01 -27.93
C ASN A 11 10.81 54.47 -27.83
N PHE A 12 9.65 53.85 -27.61
CA PHE A 12 9.50 52.39 -27.52
C PHE A 12 8.59 51.86 -28.63
N LYS A 13 9.15 51.05 -29.53
CA LYS A 13 8.51 50.48 -30.73
C LYS A 13 7.77 51.53 -31.54
N SER A 14 6.43 51.56 -31.41
CA SER A 14 5.56 52.44 -32.20
C SER A 14 5.33 53.82 -31.59
N PHE A 15 5.72 54.03 -30.33
CA PHE A 15 5.65 55.32 -29.62
C PHE A 15 7.00 56.01 -29.66
N ILE A 16 7.19 56.95 -30.59
CA ILE A 16 8.45 57.71 -30.72
C ILE A 16 8.47 58.86 -29.70
N GLU A 17 7.42 59.69 -29.70
CA GLU A 17 7.24 60.79 -28.75
C GLU A 17 6.68 60.30 -27.40
N PRO A 18 6.87 61.04 -26.29
CA PRO A 18 6.39 60.65 -24.97
C PRO A 18 4.85 60.53 -24.91
N VAL A 19 4.36 59.37 -24.46
CA VAL A 19 2.93 59.10 -24.27
C VAL A 19 2.65 58.76 -22.80
N TYR A 20 1.56 59.33 -22.28
CA TYR A 20 1.12 59.16 -20.89
C TYR A 20 -0.22 58.42 -20.81
N PHE A 21 -0.28 57.46 -19.89
CA PHE A 21 -1.46 56.72 -19.50
C PHE A 21 -1.67 56.81 -17.99
N ASP A 22 -2.91 56.92 -17.56
CA ASP A 22 -3.29 56.92 -16.15
C ASP A 22 -4.38 55.86 -15.93
N PHE A 23 -4.03 54.79 -15.22
CA PHE A 23 -4.93 53.68 -14.92
C PHE A 23 -5.56 53.79 -13.52
N THR A 24 -5.20 54.84 -12.77
CA THR A 24 -5.52 55.00 -11.34
C THR A 24 -7.03 54.95 -11.11
N GLY A 25 -7.45 54.16 -10.11
CA GLY A 25 -8.84 54.05 -9.69
C GLY A 25 -9.80 53.43 -10.71
N ASN A 26 -9.33 52.83 -11.81
CA ASN A 26 -10.16 52.13 -12.79
C ASN A 26 -10.01 50.61 -12.65
N ASP A 27 -11.13 49.89 -12.70
CA ASP A 27 -11.18 48.43 -12.59
C ASP A 27 -11.01 47.76 -13.96
N LEU A 28 -11.42 48.43 -15.04
CA LEU A 28 -11.25 47.95 -16.41
C LEU A 28 -10.65 49.04 -17.29
N ILE A 29 -9.55 48.74 -17.97
CA ILE A 29 -8.91 49.60 -18.96
C ILE A 29 -9.02 48.89 -20.32
N LEU A 30 -9.68 49.53 -21.28
CA LEU A 30 -9.93 48.98 -22.61
C LEU A 30 -9.13 49.74 -23.65
N PHE A 31 -8.19 49.07 -24.32
CA PHE A 31 -7.46 49.64 -25.45
C PHE A 31 -8.16 49.27 -26.75
N ASP A 32 -8.89 50.21 -27.35
CA ASP A 32 -9.52 50.04 -28.67
C ASP A 32 -8.69 50.67 -29.79
N GLY A 33 -8.78 50.10 -30.98
CA GLY A 33 -8.20 50.68 -32.19
C GLY A 33 -7.72 49.63 -33.20
N PRO A 34 -7.44 50.02 -34.45
CA PRO A 34 -6.96 49.08 -35.47
C PRO A 34 -5.61 48.44 -35.11
N ASN A 35 -5.25 47.37 -35.82
CA ASN A 35 -3.94 46.75 -35.65
C ASN A 35 -2.81 47.72 -36.06
N GLY A 36 -1.68 47.64 -35.36
CA GLY A 36 -0.51 48.52 -35.61
C GLY A 36 -0.52 49.87 -34.89
N PHE A 37 -1.55 50.22 -34.11
CA PHE A 37 -1.61 51.48 -33.33
C PHE A 37 -1.02 51.41 -31.92
N GLY A 38 -0.26 50.35 -31.60
CA GLY A 38 0.50 50.26 -30.35
C GLY A 38 -0.23 49.62 -29.17
N LYS A 39 -1.37 48.93 -29.38
CA LYS A 39 -2.07 48.14 -28.33
C LYS A 39 -1.11 47.18 -27.63
N THR A 40 -0.59 46.18 -28.35
CA THR A 40 0.40 45.21 -27.86
C THR A 40 1.68 45.87 -27.33
N THR A 41 2.06 47.05 -27.85
CA THR A 41 3.23 47.79 -27.36
C THR A 41 3.06 48.22 -25.90
N ILE A 42 1.83 48.51 -25.45
CA ILE A 42 1.57 48.80 -24.02
C ILE A 42 1.78 47.55 -23.18
N PHE A 43 1.24 46.40 -23.61
CA PHE A 43 1.41 45.14 -22.91
C PHE A 43 2.89 44.73 -22.83
N ASP A 44 3.64 44.88 -23.93
CA ASP A 44 5.09 44.63 -23.97
C ASP A 44 5.85 45.53 -22.98
N ALA A 45 5.45 46.80 -22.84
CA ALA A 45 6.09 47.75 -21.94
C ALA A 45 5.88 47.35 -20.47
N VAL A 46 4.66 46.95 -20.12
CA VAL A 46 4.35 46.45 -18.77
C VAL A 46 5.05 45.13 -18.49
N GLU A 47 5.03 44.18 -19.43
CA GLU A 47 5.76 42.91 -19.31
C GLU A 47 7.25 43.16 -19.07
N LEU A 48 7.86 44.06 -19.86
CA LEU A 48 9.27 44.41 -19.74
C LEU A 48 9.62 45.04 -18.38
N CYS A 49 8.72 45.84 -17.79
CA CYS A 49 8.90 46.37 -16.44
C CYS A 49 8.99 45.25 -15.41
N PHE A 50 8.07 44.28 -15.43
CA PHE A 50 8.03 43.21 -14.44
C PHE A 50 9.11 42.14 -14.65
N THR A 51 9.28 41.63 -15.87
CA THR A 51 10.13 40.46 -16.14
C THR A 51 11.51 40.82 -16.69
N GLY A 52 11.66 42.03 -17.25
CA GLY A 52 12.88 42.42 -17.98
C GLY A 52 13.01 41.77 -19.36
N GLU A 53 11.99 41.02 -19.79
CA GLU A 53 11.93 40.39 -21.09
C GLU A 53 10.53 40.51 -21.71
N ILE A 54 10.47 40.37 -23.03
CA ILE A 54 9.22 40.26 -23.77
C ILE A 54 9.18 38.86 -24.36
N SER A 55 8.28 38.03 -23.83
CA SER A 55 8.30 36.58 -24.10
C SER A 55 7.98 36.21 -25.55
N ARG A 56 7.21 37.04 -26.28
CA ARG A 56 6.95 36.84 -27.72
C ARG A 56 8.17 37.09 -28.62
N ILE A 57 9.20 37.79 -28.13
CA ILE A 57 10.44 38.02 -28.89
C ILE A 57 11.34 36.79 -28.73
N LYS A 58 11.26 35.88 -29.70
CA LYS A 58 12.08 34.67 -29.75
C LYS A 58 13.40 34.90 -30.50
N GLN A 59 14.41 34.09 -30.18
CA GLN A 59 15.71 34.09 -30.87
C GLN A 59 15.59 33.49 -32.27
N THR A 60 15.02 34.23 -33.21
CA THR A 60 14.78 33.79 -34.60
C THR A 60 15.84 34.29 -35.58
N ASP A 61 16.58 35.34 -35.22
CA ASP A 61 17.60 35.96 -36.06
C ASP A 61 18.87 36.26 -35.25
N THR A 62 20.00 35.67 -35.67
CA THR A 62 21.33 35.88 -35.07
C THR A 62 22.14 36.96 -35.78
N LYS A 63 21.59 37.58 -36.84
CA LYS A 63 22.28 38.62 -37.59
C LYS A 63 22.37 39.91 -36.78
N VAL A 64 23.54 40.53 -36.88
CA VAL A 64 23.82 41.89 -36.40
C VAL A 64 22.87 42.87 -37.08
N LYS A 65 22.22 43.75 -36.31
CA LYS A 65 21.37 44.83 -36.81
C LYS A 65 22.00 46.19 -36.52
N LYS A 66 21.49 47.22 -37.20
CA LYS A 66 21.96 48.61 -37.06
C LYS A 66 21.21 49.38 -35.96
N ASP A 67 20.21 48.75 -35.38
CA ASP A 67 19.24 49.31 -34.45
C ASP A 67 18.78 48.23 -33.47
N HIS A 68 18.14 48.68 -32.39
CA HIS A 68 17.58 47.81 -31.36
C HIS A 68 16.08 47.59 -31.60
N ILE A 69 15.63 46.33 -31.56
CA ILE A 69 14.25 45.91 -31.93
C ILE A 69 13.12 46.61 -31.15
N LEU A 70 13.41 47.12 -29.95
CA LEU A 70 12.44 47.79 -29.09
C LEU A 70 12.37 49.31 -29.30
N LYS A 71 13.20 49.90 -30.16
CA LYS A 71 13.27 51.36 -30.35
C LYS A 71 12.48 51.82 -31.56
N GLY A 72 11.88 53.00 -31.48
CA GLY A 72 11.24 53.66 -32.63
C GLY A 72 12.27 54.45 -33.46
N ASP A 73 13.14 55.18 -32.79
CA ASP A 73 14.27 55.93 -33.32
C ASP A 73 15.55 55.50 -32.60
N ASN A 74 16.54 54.98 -33.34
CA ASN A 74 17.78 54.52 -32.76
C ASN A 74 18.61 55.66 -32.15
N GLY A 75 18.51 56.88 -32.69
CA GLY A 75 19.27 58.05 -32.24
C GLY A 75 18.81 58.65 -30.91
N LYS A 76 17.61 58.27 -30.42
CA LYS A 76 17.07 58.70 -29.13
C LYS A 76 17.19 57.59 -28.09
N GLN A 77 17.30 57.91 -26.81
CA GLN A 77 17.14 56.93 -25.73
C GLN A 77 15.69 56.46 -25.63
N THR A 78 15.44 55.29 -25.04
CA THR A 78 14.08 54.79 -24.74
C THR A 78 13.87 54.82 -23.24
N THR A 79 12.74 55.38 -22.79
CA THR A 79 12.36 55.37 -21.38
C THR A 79 10.94 54.85 -21.18
N ILE A 80 10.74 54.02 -20.15
CA ILE A 80 9.41 53.60 -19.71
C ILE A 80 9.36 53.80 -18.20
N HIS A 81 8.26 54.32 -17.68
CA HIS A 81 7.99 54.40 -16.25
C HIS A 81 6.61 53.80 -15.98
N LEU A 82 6.52 52.89 -15.02
CA LEU A 82 5.30 52.23 -14.60
C LEU A 82 5.15 52.35 -13.10
N GLU A 83 4.04 52.93 -12.65
CA GLU A 83 3.70 53.09 -11.24
C GLU A 83 2.88 51.92 -10.72
N LEU A 84 3.25 51.41 -9.56
CA LEU A 84 2.52 50.43 -8.77
C LEU A 84 1.88 51.12 -7.58
N LEU A 85 0.57 50.97 -7.44
CA LEU A 85 -0.23 51.56 -6.36
C LEU A 85 -0.66 50.47 -5.39
N ASN A 86 -0.51 50.72 -4.09
CA ASN A 86 -1.12 49.89 -3.04
C ASN A 86 -2.15 50.75 -2.30
N ASN A 87 -3.44 50.43 -2.46
CA ASN A 87 -4.54 51.21 -1.89
C ASN A 87 -4.46 52.72 -2.25
N ASP A 88 -4.24 53.03 -3.53
CA ASP A 88 -4.11 54.38 -4.10
C ASP A 88 -2.84 55.17 -3.73
N GLU A 89 -1.95 54.62 -2.91
CA GLU A 89 -0.62 55.20 -2.63
C GLU A 89 0.46 54.58 -3.51
N THR A 90 1.39 55.40 -4.00
CA THR A 90 2.55 54.94 -4.77
C THR A 90 3.43 54.04 -3.91
N SER A 91 3.51 52.76 -4.30
CA SER A 91 4.36 51.77 -3.63
C SER A 91 5.73 51.67 -4.30
N LEU A 92 5.78 51.74 -5.64
CA LEU A 92 7.01 51.60 -6.42
C LEU A 92 6.79 52.15 -7.83
N VAL A 93 7.80 52.80 -8.40
CA VAL A 93 7.85 53.14 -9.82
C VAL A 93 8.97 52.36 -10.48
N ILE A 94 8.63 51.47 -11.41
CA ILE A 94 9.59 50.70 -12.20
C ILE A 94 9.94 51.48 -13.46
N GLY A 95 11.23 51.68 -13.69
CA GLY A 95 11.76 52.38 -14.85
C GLY A 95 12.57 51.49 -15.78
N ILE A 96 12.41 51.68 -17.09
CA ILE A 96 13.25 51.09 -18.13
C ILE A 96 14.05 52.18 -18.81
N TYR A 97 15.33 51.90 -19.08
CA TYR A 97 16.22 52.74 -19.86
C TYR A 97 16.97 51.91 -20.91
N ILE A 98 16.94 52.36 -22.17
CA ILE A 98 17.76 51.81 -23.26
C ILE A 98 18.54 52.97 -23.91
N PRO A 99 19.87 52.88 -24.05
CA PRO A 99 20.71 53.96 -24.57
C PRO A 99 20.44 54.26 -26.07
N ALA A 100 20.85 55.46 -26.50
CA ALA A 100 20.90 55.87 -27.91
C ALA A 100 21.97 55.10 -28.71
N ASP A 101 21.82 55.08 -30.03
CA ASP A 101 22.82 54.62 -31.01
C ASP A 101 23.31 53.17 -30.85
N ILE A 102 22.42 52.26 -30.49
CA ILE A 102 22.75 50.83 -30.38
C ILE A 102 23.05 50.25 -31.76
N SER A 103 24.14 49.51 -31.86
CA SER A 103 24.55 48.82 -33.09
C SER A 103 25.39 47.59 -32.77
N GLY A 104 25.71 46.78 -33.78
CA GLY A 104 26.63 45.66 -33.59
C GLY A 104 26.00 44.49 -32.83
N ALA A 105 26.76 43.85 -31.95
CA ALA A 105 26.27 42.70 -31.17
C ALA A 105 25.06 43.07 -30.29
N GLU A 106 25.02 44.29 -29.76
CA GLU A 106 23.93 44.82 -28.93
C GLU A 106 22.63 45.06 -29.71
N GLY A 107 22.70 45.16 -31.05
CA GLY A 107 21.53 45.25 -31.91
C GLY A 107 20.94 43.89 -32.32
N ARG A 108 21.56 42.77 -31.92
CA ARG A 108 21.05 41.44 -32.27
C ARG A 108 19.74 41.16 -31.54
N VAL A 109 18.79 40.54 -32.25
CA VAL A 109 17.51 40.12 -31.64
C VAL A 109 17.74 39.07 -30.55
N SER A 110 18.80 38.26 -30.63
CA SER A 110 19.16 37.31 -29.56
C SER A 110 19.63 37.99 -28.27
N ASP A 111 20.20 39.19 -28.38
CA ASP A 111 20.93 39.88 -27.33
C ASP A 111 20.24 41.18 -26.86
N TYR A 112 18.99 41.43 -27.32
CA TYR A 112 18.26 42.68 -27.08
C TYR A 112 18.14 43.05 -25.59
N LYS A 113 18.14 42.05 -24.70
CA LYS A 113 18.00 42.28 -23.25
C LYS A 113 19.24 42.91 -22.63
N ASN A 114 20.42 42.73 -23.23
CA ASN A 114 21.71 43.07 -22.61
C ASN A 114 21.89 44.57 -22.35
N VAL A 115 21.22 45.41 -23.15
CA VAL A 115 21.30 46.88 -23.06
C VAL A 115 20.18 47.51 -22.23
N ILE A 116 19.22 46.70 -21.77
CA ILE A 116 18.06 47.16 -21.01
C ILE A 116 18.46 47.32 -19.54
N LYS A 117 18.35 48.54 -19.03
CA LYS A 117 18.55 48.84 -17.61
C LYS A 117 17.21 49.05 -16.93
N ARG A 118 16.99 48.32 -15.82
CA ARG A 118 15.81 48.48 -14.96
C ARG A 118 16.19 49.24 -13.69
N PHE A 119 15.39 50.23 -13.33
CA PHE A 119 15.57 51.03 -12.12
C PHE A 119 14.26 51.14 -11.35
N GLU A 120 14.37 51.54 -10.10
CA GLU A 120 13.23 51.80 -9.23
C GLU A 120 13.28 53.21 -8.63
N SER A 121 12.12 53.71 -8.25
CA SER A 121 11.92 55.00 -7.58
C SER A 121 10.70 54.92 -6.67
N GLU A 122 10.74 55.61 -5.54
CA GLU A 122 9.58 55.77 -4.64
C GLU A 122 8.60 56.84 -5.15
N GLN A 123 9.04 57.70 -6.06
CA GLN A 123 8.25 58.83 -6.56
C GLN A 123 8.11 58.79 -8.08
N TRP A 124 6.97 59.25 -8.56
CA TRP A 124 6.72 59.43 -9.99
C TRP A 124 7.62 60.55 -10.56
N PRO A 125 8.27 60.34 -11.71
CA PRO A 125 9.07 61.36 -12.34
C PRO A 125 8.20 62.42 -13.02
N ASP A 126 8.02 63.55 -12.35
CA ASP A 126 7.47 64.75 -12.97
C ASP A 126 8.52 65.42 -13.87
N ASP A 127 8.07 66.05 -14.97
CA ASP A 127 8.93 66.71 -15.97
C ASP A 127 9.80 67.84 -15.37
N VAL A 128 9.48 68.33 -14.17
CA VAL A 128 10.17 69.43 -13.47
C VAL A 128 11.24 68.94 -12.45
N THR A 129 11.12 67.71 -11.93
CA THR A 129 11.93 67.20 -10.79
C THR A 129 12.82 66.01 -11.12
N SER A 130 12.82 65.55 -12.37
CA SER A 130 13.51 64.35 -12.87
C SER A 130 15.02 64.24 -12.54
N ASN A 131 15.70 65.36 -12.28
CA ASN A 131 17.13 65.40 -11.92
C ASN A 131 17.44 65.06 -10.44
N ASN A 132 16.46 65.10 -9.53
CA ASN A 132 16.67 64.88 -8.08
C ASN A 132 16.11 63.54 -7.56
N ILE A 133 15.52 62.72 -8.43
CA ILE A 133 14.97 61.42 -8.05
C ILE A 133 16.11 60.41 -7.92
N ARG A 134 16.24 59.78 -6.75
CA ARG A 134 17.18 58.67 -6.55
C ARG A 134 16.70 57.50 -7.39
N LYS A 135 17.40 57.24 -8.50
CA LYS A 135 17.20 56.05 -9.32
C LYS A 135 18.20 54.99 -8.86
N THR A 136 17.73 53.98 -8.16
CA THR A 136 18.50 52.78 -7.83
C THR A 136 18.26 51.71 -8.89
N GLN A 137 19.20 50.81 -9.09
CA GLN A 137 18.95 49.61 -9.89
C GLN A 137 17.79 48.85 -9.25
N LEU A 138 16.85 48.36 -10.08
CA LEU A 138 15.66 47.65 -9.59
C LEU A 138 16.09 46.44 -8.75
N ASP A 139 15.61 46.39 -7.50
CA ASP A 139 15.75 45.21 -6.64
C ASP A 139 14.71 44.17 -7.08
N VAL A 140 15.15 43.20 -7.89
CA VAL A 140 14.27 42.16 -8.42
C VAL A 140 13.73 41.27 -7.30
N ASP A 141 14.54 40.95 -6.29
CA ASP A 141 14.11 40.15 -5.14
C ASP A 141 13.11 40.95 -4.29
N GLY A 142 13.36 42.25 -4.11
CA GLY A 142 12.43 43.20 -3.49
C GLY A 142 11.08 43.27 -4.22
N LEU A 143 11.08 43.36 -5.55
CA LEU A 143 9.86 43.34 -6.37
C LEU A 143 9.12 42.01 -6.24
N GLN A 144 9.81 40.87 -6.32
CA GLN A 144 9.22 39.54 -6.14
C GLN A 144 8.56 39.38 -4.76
N ASN A 145 9.21 39.89 -3.70
CA ASN A 145 8.66 39.90 -2.34
C ASN A 145 7.46 40.84 -2.21
N LEU A 146 7.51 42.02 -2.82
CA LEU A 146 6.41 42.99 -2.83
C LEU A 146 5.14 42.41 -3.48
N LEU A 147 5.32 41.66 -4.57
CA LEU A 147 4.23 41.02 -5.32
C LEU A 147 3.83 39.64 -4.76
N GLU A 148 4.55 39.11 -3.77
CA GLU A 148 4.39 37.74 -3.25
C GLU A 148 4.48 36.68 -4.37
N ASN A 149 5.47 36.84 -5.26
CA ASN A 149 5.73 35.93 -6.38
C ASN A 149 7.24 35.75 -6.63
N GLU A 150 7.82 34.71 -6.02
CA GLU A 150 9.26 34.37 -6.12
C GLU A 150 9.73 34.02 -7.54
N LYS A 151 8.83 33.66 -8.47
CA LYS A 151 9.20 33.31 -9.85
C LYS A 151 8.47 34.16 -10.87
N LEU A 152 8.38 35.47 -10.60
CA LEU A 152 7.70 36.46 -11.42
C LEU A 152 7.98 36.29 -12.92
N ASP A 153 9.25 36.16 -13.32
CA ASP A 153 9.65 36.06 -14.73
C ASP A 153 8.97 34.88 -15.48
N SER A 154 8.84 33.73 -14.82
CA SER A 154 8.29 32.52 -15.43
C SER A 154 6.77 32.39 -15.31
N THR A 155 6.18 33.15 -14.37
CA THR A 155 4.77 33.04 -13.98
C THR A 155 3.92 34.20 -14.45
N PHE A 156 4.50 35.36 -14.75
CA PHE A 156 3.76 36.55 -15.15
C PHE A 156 2.83 36.28 -16.34
N THR A 157 3.31 35.52 -17.34
CA THR A 157 2.53 35.10 -18.53
C THR A 157 1.49 34.00 -18.25
N LEU A 158 1.46 33.46 -17.02
CA LEU A 158 0.48 32.48 -16.58
C LEU A 158 -0.60 33.09 -15.68
N PHE A 159 -0.21 34.03 -14.83
CA PHE A 159 -1.09 34.65 -13.83
C PHE A 159 -1.64 35.99 -14.28
N ASN A 160 -0.83 36.83 -14.92
CA ASN A 160 -1.14 38.24 -15.08
C ASN A 160 -1.26 38.65 -16.54
N TYR A 161 -0.70 37.90 -17.50
CA TYR A 161 -0.71 38.29 -18.90
C TYR A 161 -1.01 37.17 -19.89
N ILE A 162 -2.09 37.31 -20.66
CA ILE A 162 -2.40 36.52 -21.85
C ILE A 162 -2.02 37.29 -23.11
N GLN A 163 -1.09 36.75 -23.87
CA GLN A 163 -0.56 37.37 -25.09
C GLN A 163 -1.42 37.11 -26.33
N GLN A 164 -1.32 38.03 -27.29
CA GLN A 164 -1.88 37.89 -28.63
C GLN A 164 -1.14 36.76 -29.40
N GLU A 165 -1.88 35.93 -30.15
CA GLU A 165 -1.39 34.78 -30.96
C GLU A 165 -0.76 33.60 -30.18
N GLU A 166 -0.19 33.82 -28.99
CA GLU A 166 0.52 32.80 -28.18
C GLU A 166 -0.24 32.31 -26.95
N THR A 167 -1.53 32.62 -26.82
CA THR A 167 -2.40 32.22 -25.70
C THR A 167 -2.24 30.74 -25.33
N CYS A 168 -2.12 29.87 -26.33
CA CYS A 168 -2.04 28.42 -26.12
C CYS A 168 -0.62 27.87 -25.93
N HIS A 169 0.42 28.71 -25.84
CA HIS A 169 1.81 28.25 -25.71
C HIS A 169 1.99 27.33 -24.49
N PHE A 170 1.37 27.68 -23.36
CA PHE A 170 1.40 26.83 -22.17
C PHE A 170 0.82 25.43 -22.44
N LEU A 171 -0.26 25.32 -23.21
CA LEU A 171 -0.89 24.05 -23.57
C LEU A 171 -0.10 23.24 -24.61
N LYS A 172 0.76 23.89 -25.41
CA LYS A 172 1.67 23.22 -26.37
C LYS A 172 2.85 22.52 -25.70
N LEU A 173 3.21 22.92 -24.48
CA LEU A 173 4.32 22.32 -23.75
C LEU A 173 3.96 20.90 -23.33
N ASP A 174 4.96 20.02 -23.28
CA ASP A 174 4.78 18.70 -22.71
C ASP A 174 4.43 18.79 -21.21
N GLU A 175 3.79 17.75 -20.70
CA GLU A 175 3.31 17.69 -19.32
C GLU A 175 4.41 17.92 -18.27
N SER A 176 5.65 17.47 -18.53
CA SER A 176 6.76 17.67 -17.60
C SER A 176 7.19 19.13 -17.57
N THR A 177 7.29 19.76 -18.74
CA THR A 177 7.67 21.17 -18.85
C THR A 177 6.58 22.08 -18.26
N ARG A 178 5.29 21.75 -18.47
CA ARG A 178 4.17 22.46 -17.80
C ARG A 178 4.28 22.37 -16.29
N HIS A 179 4.46 21.17 -15.76
CA HIS A 179 4.63 20.96 -14.32
C HIS A 179 5.82 21.75 -13.76
N ASN A 180 6.96 21.77 -14.45
CA ASN A 180 8.14 22.52 -14.00
C ASN A 180 7.92 24.05 -13.92
N LYS A 181 7.10 24.63 -14.81
CA LYS A 181 6.79 26.07 -14.77
C LYS A 181 5.99 26.47 -13.53
N ILE A 182 5.12 25.58 -13.06
CA ILE A 182 4.19 25.84 -11.95
C ILE A 182 4.57 25.10 -10.66
N SER A 183 5.61 24.27 -10.67
CA SER A 183 5.96 23.43 -9.52
C SER A 183 6.29 24.23 -8.26
N HIS A 184 6.84 25.44 -8.45
CA HIS A 184 7.15 26.33 -7.33
C HIS A 184 5.90 26.82 -6.58
N LEU A 185 4.73 26.85 -7.23
CA LEU A 185 3.46 27.25 -6.61
C LEU A 185 2.96 26.21 -5.62
N PHE A 186 3.39 24.96 -5.78
CA PHE A 186 3.15 23.93 -4.78
C PHE A 186 3.99 24.19 -3.52
N GLY A 187 5.02 25.03 -3.56
CA GLY A 187 5.87 25.27 -2.40
C GLY A 187 6.73 24.07 -2.01
N THR A 188 6.90 23.09 -2.91
CA THR A 188 7.73 21.88 -2.73
C THR A 188 9.19 22.11 -3.16
N THR A 189 9.59 23.35 -3.42
CA THR A 189 10.93 23.69 -3.95
C THR A 189 12.05 23.25 -3.01
N LYS A 190 11.93 23.59 -1.71
CA LYS A 190 12.93 23.25 -0.68
C LYS A 190 13.08 21.74 -0.53
N GLU A 191 11.98 21.00 -0.60
CA GLU A 191 11.95 19.54 -0.49
C GLU A 191 12.55 18.89 -1.74
N THR A 192 12.27 19.44 -2.92
CA THR A 192 12.86 19.00 -4.19
C THR A 192 14.36 19.24 -4.22
N ASP A 193 14.84 20.37 -3.69
CA ASP A 193 16.28 20.67 -3.54
C ASP A 193 16.98 19.73 -2.55
N LYS A 194 16.29 19.30 -1.48
CA LYS A 194 16.82 18.25 -0.58
C LYS A 194 16.95 16.93 -1.32
N VAL A 195 15.97 16.56 -2.14
CA VAL A 195 16.00 15.33 -2.96
C VAL A 195 17.15 15.34 -3.95
N THR A 196 17.36 16.42 -4.70
CA THR A 196 18.48 16.52 -5.65
C THR A 196 19.84 16.43 -4.94
N LYS A 197 19.98 17.03 -3.75
CA LYS A 197 21.19 16.86 -2.91
C LYS A 197 21.40 15.42 -2.46
N LEU A 198 20.34 14.71 -2.07
CA LEU A 198 20.41 13.28 -1.69
C LEU A 198 20.79 12.39 -2.88
N ASP A 199 20.22 12.65 -4.06
CA ASP A 199 20.54 11.92 -5.29
C ASP A 199 22.01 12.13 -5.70
N LEU A 200 22.51 13.38 -5.63
CA LEU A 200 23.92 13.69 -5.87
C LEU A 200 24.85 12.98 -4.86
N LEU A 201 24.44 12.90 -3.59
CA LEU A 201 25.21 12.18 -2.57
C LEU A 201 25.24 10.67 -2.85
N SER A 202 24.12 10.09 -3.29
CA SER A 202 24.01 8.68 -3.68
C SER A 202 24.94 8.36 -4.87
N GLU A 203 24.98 9.21 -5.90
CA GLU A 203 25.87 9.02 -7.05
C GLU A 203 27.35 9.15 -6.64
N LYS A 204 27.72 10.10 -5.78
CA LYS A 204 29.09 10.18 -5.23
C LYS A 204 29.50 8.93 -4.44
N LEU A 205 28.56 8.32 -3.70
CA LEU A 205 28.82 7.07 -2.98
C LEU A 205 28.99 5.89 -3.95
N LYS A 206 28.20 5.84 -5.02
CA LYS A 206 28.29 4.84 -6.07
C LYS A 206 29.64 4.90 -6.79
N GLU A 207 30.13 6.11 -7.13
CA GLU A 207 31.46 6.30 -7.71
C GLU A 207 32.56 5.78 -6.77
N LYS A 208 32.48 6.06 -5.46
CA LYS A 208 33.43 5.53 -4.47
C LYS A 208 33.38 4.01 -4.36
N ILE A 209 32.19 3.42 -4.38
CA ILE A 209 32.03 1.96 -4.38
C ILE A 209 32.69 1.38 -5.64
N TYR A 210 32.38 1.93 -6.82
CA TYR A 210 32.95 1.50 -8.09
C TYR A 210 34.48 1.60 -8.12
N PHE A 211 35.06 2.62 -7.48
CA PHE A 211 36.51 2.76 -7.34
C PHE A 211 37.14 1.68 -6.42
N TYR A 212 36.52 1.37 -5.28
CA TYR A 212 37.09 0.42 -4.31
C TYR A 212 36.86 -1.05 -4.68
N THR A 213 35.83 -1.39 -5.45
CA THR A 213 35.55 -2.75 -5.90
C THR A 213 36.74 -3.41 -6.63
N PRO A 214 37.33 -2.83 -7.69
CA PRO A 214 38.46 -3.46 -8.39
C PRO A 214 39.73 -3.51 -7.54
N VAL A 215 39.94 -2.54 -6.65
CA VAL A 215 41.08 -2.54 -5.70
C VAL A 215 40.97 -3.72 -4.74
N PHE A 216 39.76 -3.98 -4.24
CA PHE A 216 39.48 -5.14 -3.39
C PHE A 216 39.68 -6.46 -4.15
N THR A 217 39.12 -6.60 -5.35
CA THR A 217 39.28 -7.82 -6.16
C THR A 217 40.74 -8.12 -6.52
N ASN A 218 41.53 -7.10 -6.88
CA ASN A 218 42.95 -7.29 -7.16
C ASN A 218 43.74 -7.71 -5.91
N ALA A 219 43.41 -7.15 -4.73
CA ALA A 219 44.03 -7.55 -3.48
C ALA A 219 43.69 -9.01 -3.10
N GLU A 220 42.47 -9.47 -3.36
CA GLU A 220 42.07 -10.88 -3.20
C GLU A 220 42.85 -11.81 -4.13
N LEU A 221 42.99 -11.45 -5.41
CA LEU A 221 43.76 -12.23 -6.39
C LEU A 221 45.24 -12.35 -5.99
N ASP A 222 45.82 -11.24 -5.54
CA ASP A 222 47.19 -11.19 -5.05
C ASP A 222 47.42 -12.06 -3.81
N LEU A 223 46.47 -12.06 -2.86
CA LEU A 223 46.55 -12.87 -1.65
C LEU A 223 46.39 -14.37 -1.98
N ALA A 224 45.55 -14.72 -2.95
CA ALA A 224 45.43 -16.09 -3.46
C ALA A 224 46.73 -16.58 -4.12
N GLN A 225 47.49 -15.71 -4.80
CA GLN A 225 48.80 -16.06 -5.35
C GLN A 225 49.84 -16.32 -4.26
N LEU A 226 49.89 -15.48 -3.21
CA LEU A 226 50.82 -15.64 -2.09
C LEU A 226 50.55 -16.91 -1.25
N SER A 227 49.34 -17.45 -1.34
CA SER A 227 48.92 -18.66 -0.63
C SER A 227 49.34 -19.96 -1.31
N LYS A 228 49.90 -19.91 -2.53
CA LYS A 228 50.36 -21.10 -3.25
C LYS A 228 51.76 -21.52 -2.78
N PRO A 229 52.05 -22.82 -2.60
CA PRO A 229 53.36 -23.28 -2.15
C PRO A 229 54.46 -22.94 -3.16
N THR A 230 55.54 -22.30 -2.71
CA THR A 230 56.75 -22.09 -3.54
C THR A 230 57.56 -23.38 -3.63
N ILE A 231 57.82 -23.82 -4.85
CA ILE A 231 58.70 -24.96 -5.16
C ILE A 231 60.12 -24.42 -5.33
N ASP A 232 61.07 -24.89 -4.53
CA ASP A 232 62.50 -24.69 -4.81
C ASP A 232 62.91 -25.58 -5.99
N GLU A 233 63.66 -25.03 -6.96
CA GLU A 233 64.04 -25.70 -8.22
C GLU A 233 64.94 -26.96 -8.04
N ASN A 234 65.29 -27.34 -6.81
CA ASN A 234 66.13 -28.53 -6.52
C ASN A 234 65.39 -29.76 -5.97
N ASP A 235 64.10 -29.68 -5.63
CA ASP A 235 63.34 -30.86 -5.16
C ASP A 235 62.43 -31.39 -6.27
N LYS A 236 62.99 -32.23 -7.14
CA LYS A 236 62.19 -33.04 -8.07
C LYS A 236 61.49 -34.16 -7.30
N GLU A 237 60.17 -34.17 -7.43
CA GLU A 237 59.24 -35.27 -7.10
C GLU A 237 59.28 -35.81 -5.66
N ASN A 238 58.42 -35.24 -4.81
CA ASN A 238 57.54 -36.04 -3.96
C ASN A 238 56.28 -35.22 -3.65
N ASN A 239 55.10 -35.80 -3.87
CA ASN A 239 53.83 -35.26 -3.41
C ASN A 239 53.95 -34.86 -1.92
N LEU A 240 53.87 -33.56 -1.61
CA LEU A 240 54.04 -33.06 -0.24
C LEU A 240 52.90 -33.49 0.71
N GLY A 241 51.74 -33.84 0.16
CA GLY A 241 50.61 -34.44 0.88
C GLY A 241 50.36 -35.89 0.45
N SER A 242 49.52 -36.60 1.18
CA SER A 242 49.11 -37.99 0.88
C SER A 242 48.34 -38.12 -0.43
N GLY A 243 47.67 -37.03 -0.87
CA GLY A 243 46.84 -37.00 -2.08
C GLY A 243 45.51 -37.75 -1.97
N LYS A 244 45.20 -38.32 -0.79
CA LYS A 244 43.97 -39.10 -0.56
C LYS A 244 42.80 -38.26 -0.05
N LEU A 245 43.08 -37.12 0.56
CA LEU A 245 42.07 -36.16 1.02
C LEU A 245 41.88 -35.07 -0.04
N SER A 246 40.71 -35.07 -0.69
CA SER A 246 40.36 -34.08 -1.72
C SER A 246 40.38 -32.64 -1.21
N ILE A 247 40.15 -32.43 0.08
CA ILE A 247 40.19 -31.10 0.71
C ILE A 247 41.60 -30.51 0.73
N PHE A 248 42.64 -31.35 0.64
CA PHE A 248 44.03 -30.89 0.63
C PHE A 248 44.60 -30.74 -0.78
N SER A 249 43.77 -30.86 -1.84
CA SER A 249 44.22 -30.65 -3.23
C SER A 249 44.41 -29.17 -3.58
N ASP A 250 43.65 -28.26 -2.97
CA ASP A 250 43.82 -26.81 -3.12
C ASP A 250 43.47 -26.07 -1.82
N LEU A 251 44.50 -25.63 -1.10
CA LEU A 251 44.41 -24.90 0.17
C LEU A 251 44.76 -23.40 0.02
N SER A 252 44.80 -22.90 -1.22
CA SER A 252 45.28 -21.54 -1.55
C SER A 252 44.35 -20.40 -1.09
N SER A 253 43.18 -20.70 -0.54
CA SER A 253 42.23 -19.68 -0.04
C SER A 253 41.98 -19.77 1.47
N ASN A 254 42.60 -20.72 2.17
CA ASN A 254 42.33 -20.97 3.59
C ASN A 254 43.16 -20.09 4.51
N THR A 255 42.58 -19.61 5.61
CA THR A 255 43.28 -18.83 6.65
C THR A 255 44.12 -19.73 7.56
N VAL A 256 45.09 -19.15 8.28
CA VAL A 256 45.96 -19.87 9.23
C VAL A 256 45.13 -20.61 10.30
N GLU A 257 44.05 -20.00 10.76
CA GLU A 257 43.11 -20.56 11.73
C GLU A 257 42.36 -21.78 11.15
N GLN A 258 41.97 -21.73 9.87
CA GLN A 258 41.35 -22.86 9.17
C GLN A 258 42.35 -24.02 8.98
N LEU A 259 43.61 -23.72 8.65
CA LEU A 259 44.66 -24.73 8.56
C LEU A 259 44.96 -25.38 9.93
N GLU A 260 44.92 -24.60 11.01
CA GLU A 260 45.07 -25.11 12.38
C GLU A 260 43.89 -25.99 12.79
N ALA A 261 42.67 -25.61 12.41
CA ALA A 261 41.49 -26.44 12.59
C ALA A 261 41.61 -27.77 11.84
N TYR A 262 42.04 -27.77 10.57
CA TYR A 262 42.28 -29.01 9.82
C TYR A 262 43.37 -29.88 10.46
N ARG A 263 44.43 -29.27 11.00
CA ARG A 263 45.48 -29.98 11.74
C ARG A 263 44.94 -30.64 13.01
N ASN A 264 44.08 -29.96 13.75
CA ASN A 264 43.46 -30.48 14.97
C ASN A 264 42.42 -31.57 14.66
N ASN A 265 41.73 -31.48 13.52
CA ASN A 265 40.81 -32.51 13.06
C ASN A 265 41.56 -33.78 12.66
N LEU A 266 42.67 -33.67 11.91
CA LEU A 266 43.54 -34.80 11.56
C LEU A 266 44.13 -35.50 12.79
N LYS A 267 44.54 -34.74 13.83
CA LYS A 267 44.99 -35.33 15.10
C LYS A 267 43.88 -36.12 15.81
N GLY A 268 42.63 -35.66 15.71
CA GLY A 268 41.47 -36.40 16.21
C GLY A 268 41.28 -37.72 15.48
N VAL A 269 41.39 -37.70 14.15
CA VAL A 269 41.31 -38.91 13.30
C VAL A 269 42.45 -39.89 13.60
N ASP A 270 43.69 -39.41 13.77
CA ASP A 270 44.85 -40.24 14.13
C ASP A 270 44.67 -40.92 15.50
N TRP A 271 44.03 -40.24 16.47
CA TRP A 271 43.71 -40.84 17.76
C TRP A 271 42.68 -41.96 17.65
N VAL A 272 41.63 -41.79 16.84
CA VAL A 272 40.60 -42.83 16.62
C VAL A 272 41.21 -44.06 15.94
N LEU A 273 42.07 -43.88 14.94
CA LEU A 273 42.77 -44.98 14.28
C LEU A 273 43.66 -45.79 15.23
N LYS A 274 44.24 -45.14 16.25
CA LYS A 274 45.07 -45.80 17.25
C LYS A 274 44.27 -46.46 18.37
N ASN A 275 42.99 -46.09 18.57
CA ASN A 275 42.17 -46.52 19.72
C ASN A 275 40.73 -46.92 19.33
N PRO A 276 40.53 -47.96 18.48
CA PRO A 276 39.20 -48.30 17.95
C PRO A 276 38.19 -48.78 19.00
N LEU A 277 38.63 -49.59 19.99
CA LEU A 277 37.75 -50.12 21.04
C LEU A 277 37.21 -49.03 21.98
N TYR A 278 38.02 -48.00 22.24
CA TYR A 278 37.61 -46.84 23.03
C TYR A 278 36.63 -45.96 22.25
N PHE A 279 36.83 -45.79 20.94
CA PHE A 279 35.91 -45.04 20.09
C PHE A 279 34.52 -45.68 20.03
N GLU A 280 34.42 -47.01 19.92
CA GLU A 280 33.12 -47.71 19.97
C GLU A 280 32.42 -47.54 21.33
N SER A 281 33.16 -47.53 22.43
CA SER A 281 32.60 -47.25 23.76
C SER A 281 32.11 -45.80 23.89
N ILE A 282 32.80 -44.84 23.28
CA ILE A 282 32.38 -43.43 23.22
C ILE A 282 31.12 -43.25 22.37
N LYS A 283 31.05 -43.95 21.22
CA LYS A 283 29.88 -43.99 20.33
C LYS A 283 28.66 -44.58 21.05
N PHE A 284 28.84 -45.70 21.75
CA PHE A 284 27.80 -46.33 22.55
C PHE A 284 27.27 -45.40 23.66
N ASN A 285 28.17 -44.80 24.44
CA ASN A 285 27.79 -43.87 25.51
C ASN A 285 27.14 -42.59 24.99
N HIS A 286 27.54 -42.12 23.80
CA HIS A 286 26.89 -40.99 23.15
C HIS A 286 25.47 -41.34 22.72
N LEU A 287 25.24 -42.53 22.16
CA LEU A 287 23.89 -43.00 21.80
C LEU A 287 22.99 -43.12 23.04
N ILE A 288 23.51 -43.63 24.16
CA ILE A 288 22.78 -43.63 25.44
C ILE A 288 22.43 -42.20 25.87
N LYS A 289 23.39 -41.27 25.84
CA LYS A 289 23.14 -39.86 26.16
C LYS A 289 22.15 -39.21 25.21
N GLN A 290 22.19 -39.54 23.92
CA GLN A 290 21.23 -39.03 22.95
C GLN A 290 19.83 -39.54 23.29
N ILE A 291 19.66 -40.84 23.49
CA ILE A 291 18.36 -41.43 23.85
C ILE A 291 17.81 -40.88 25.18
N THR A 292 18.68 -40.55 26.15
CA THR A 292 18.28 -40.09 27.49
C THR A 292 18.16 -38.56 27.64
N ILE A 293 18.89 -37.77 26.84
CA ILE A 293 18.92 -36.30 26.91
C ILE A 293 18.06 -35.67 25.79
N ASP A 294 18.07 -36.23 24.58
CA ASP A 294 17.39 -35.63 23.42
C ASP A 294 16.92 -36.70 22.40
N PRO A 295 15.64 -37.18 22.45
CA PRO A 295 14.45 -36.44 22.86
C PRO A 295 13.55 -37.17 23.88
N THR A 296 13.06 -36.41 24.86
CA THR A 296 11.96 -36.82 25.75
C THR A 296 10.77 -37.43 25.02
N THR A 297 10.53 -37.06 23.76
CA THR A 297 9.39 -37.51 22.93
C THR A 297 9.48 -38.96 22.44
N GLN A 298 10.67 -39.50 22.19
CA GLN A 298 10.80 -40.87 21.66
C GLN A 298 10.59 -41.91 22.76
N LEU A 299 11.11 -41.66 23.96
CA LEU A 299 10.82 -42.51 25.12
C LEU A 299 9.35 -42.36 25.54
N ASP A 300 8.78 -41.15 25.51
CA ASP A 300 7.34 -40.95 25.75
C ASP A 300 6.49 -41.70 24.72
N SER A 301 6.90 -41.68 23.45
CA SER A 301 6.24 -42.41 22.37
C SER A 301 6.38 -43.92 22.54
N TYR A 302 7.55 -44.39 22.96
CA TYR A 302 7.78 -45.80 23.26
C TYR A 302 6.89 -46.27 24.40
N MET A 303 6.73 -45.48 25.46
CA MET A 303 5.84 -45.83 26.57
C MET A 303 4.36 -45.92 26.13
N LYS A 304 3.90 -44.99 25.28
CA LYS A 304 2.49 -44.92 24.84
C LYS A 304 2.13 -45.91 23.73
N PHE A 305 3.08 -46.25 22.87
CA PHE A 305 2.86 -47.01 21.63
C PHE A 305 3.75 -48.25 21.48
N GLY A 306 4.63 -48.55 22.44
CA GLY A 306 5.63 -49.62 22.32
C GLY A 306 5.06 -51.03 22.18
N VAL A 307 3.80 -51.24 22.59
CA VAL A 307 3.04 -52.49 22.41
C VAL A 307 2.61 -52.72 20.96
N VAL A 308 2.64 -51.70 20.11
CA VAL A 308 2.18 -51.76 18.73
C VAL A 308 3.36 -51.90 17.78
N ASP A 309 3.27 -52.87 16.87
CA ASP A 309 4.31 -53.12 15.86
C ASP A 309 4.00 -52.45 14.51
N SER A 310 2.74 -52.05 14.26
CA SER A 310 2.31 -51.42 13.00
C SER A 310 1.51 -50.14 13.21
N TYR A 311 1.85 -49.10 12.43
CA TYR A 311 1.14 -47.83 12.38
C TYR A 311 -0.34 -47.97 11.96
N ASP A 312 -0.71 -49.07 11.28
CA ASP A 312 -2.09 -49.32 10.87
C ASP A 312 -3.08 -49.39 12.05
N GLU A 313 -2.62 -49.80 13.23
CA GLU A 313 -3.46 -49.85 14.43
C GLU A 313 -3.83 -48.46 14.94
N ILE A 314 -2.91 -47.49 14.82
CA ILE A 314 -3.15 -46.08 15.13
C ILE A 314 -4.13 -45.47 14.11
N VAL A 315 -4.02 -45.86 12.83
CA VAL A 315 -4.98 -45.46 11.79
C VAL A 315 -6.39 -45.99 12.09
N LYS A 316 -6.51 -47.24 12.55
CA LYS A 316 -7.81 -47.79 12.99
C LYS A 316 -8.40 -46.99 14.14
N LEU A 317 -7.60 -46.65 15.14
CA LEU A 317 -8.03 -45.81 16.27
C LEU A 317 -8.54 -44.44 15.82
N THR A 318 -7.85 -43.83 14.86
CA THR A 318 -8.25 -42.54 14.26
C THR A 318 -9.58 -42.64 13.50
N LYS A 319 -9.84 -43.78 12.83
CA LYS A 319 -11.15 -44.06 12.20
C LYS A 319 -12.25 -44.25 13.24
N HIS A 320 -11.98 -44.90 14.36
CA HIS A 320 -12.96 -45.03 15.45
C HIS A 320 -13.34 -43.67 16.05
N TYR A 321 -12.38 -42.75 16.20
CA TYR A 321 -12.65 -41.39 16.67
C TYR A 321 -13.58 -40.61 15.72
N SER A 322 -13.39 -40.72 14.39
CA SER A 322 -14.24 -40.00 13.42
C SER A 322 -15.68 -40.53 13.42
N VAL A 323 -15.86 -41.84 13.60
CA VAL A 323 -17.17 -42.49 13.76
C VAL A 323 -17.83 -42.02 15.06
N TRP A 324 -17.10 -42.00 16.18
CA TRP A 324 -17.57 -41.52 17.47
C TRP A 324 -18.05 -40.06 17.40
N LYS A 325 -17.24 -39.17 16.81
CA LYS A 325 -17.58 -37.75 16.64
C LYS A 325 -18.86 -37.56 15.82
N SER A 326 -19.03 -38.35 14.77
CA SER A 326 -20.23 -38.34 13.93
C SER A 326 -21.47 -38.84 14.68
N ALA A 327 -21.31 -39.87 15.52
CA ALA A 327 -22.37 -40.40 16.37
C ALA A 327 -22.81 -39.37 17.44
N ASN A 328 -21.87 -38.67 18.09
CA ASN A 328 -22.17 -37.62 19.07
C ASN A 328 -22.92 -36.45 18.46
N LYS A 329 -22.47 -35.97 17.28
CA LYS A 329 -23.18 -34.90 16.56
C LYS A 329 -24.63 -35.31 16.26
N LYS A 330 -24.83 -36.56 15.83
CA LYS A 330 -26.16 -37.10 15.52
C LYS A 330 -27.04 -37.24 16.78
N ALA A 331 -26.47 -37.70 17.89
CA ALA A 331 -27.17 -37.83 19.16
C ALA A 331 -27.64 -36.48 19.71
N ASN A 332 -26.79 -35.45 19.65
CA ASN A 332 -27.14 -34.10 20.09
C ASN A 332 -28.32 -33.53 19.32
N ILE A 333 -28.30 -33.63 17.99
CA ILE A 333 -29.39 -33.20 17.12
C ILE A 333 -30.69 -33.95 17.45
N TYR A 334 -30.59 -35.26 17.69
CA TYR A 334 -31.76 -36.07 18.04
C TYR A 334 -32.34 -35.65 19.40
N ASN A 335 -31.51 -35.37 20.40
CA ASN A 335 -31.95 -34.87 21.70
C ASN A 335 -32.63 -33.49 21.59
N GLU A 336 -32.13 -32.59 20.73
CA GLU A 336 -32.78 -31.30 20.48
C GLU A 336 -34.18 -31.46 19.86
N LEU A 337 -34.34 -32.35 18.87
CA LEU A 337 -35.63 -32.60 18.22
C LEU A 337 -36.61 -33.34 19.11
N ILE A 338 -36.13 -34.26 19.96
CA ILE A 338 -36.94 -34.93 20.99
C ILE A 338 -37.46 -33.87 21.97
N LYS A 339 -36.59 -32.99 22.47
CA LYS A 339 -36.98 -31.94 23.41
C LYS A 339 -38.03 -30.99 22.85
N LEU A 340 -37.88 -30.56 21.59
CA LEU A 340 -38.88 -29.70 20.93
C LEU A 340 -40.27 -30.34 20.86
N TYR A 341 -40.33 -31.67 20.65
CA TYR A 341 -41.59 -32.40 20.66
C TYR A 341 -42.16 -32.58 22.07
N ASP A 342 -41.30 -32.84 23.06
CA ASP A 342 -41.72 -33.05 24.45
C ASP A 342 -42.25 -31.76 25.10
N ASP A 343 -41.72 -30.60 24.71
CA ASP A 343 -42.19 -29.30 25.23
C ASP A 343 -43.60 -28.91 24.66
N GLU A 344 -43.85 -29.14 23.36
CA GLU A 344 -45.10 -28.76 22.67
C GLU A 344 -45.60 -29.85 21.69
N PRO A 345 -46.22 -30.94 22.17
CA PRO A 345 -46.49 -32.13 21.35
C PRO A 345 -47.59 -31.97 20.28
N ASN A 346 -48.50 -31.01 20.47
CA ASN A 346 -49.63 -30.76 19.56
C ASN A 346 -49.41 -29.54 18.66
N THR A 347 -48.27 -28.86 18.77
CA THR A 347 -47.98 -27.64 17.99
C THR A 347 -47.09 -27.97 16.81
N LEU A 348 -47.44 -27.41 15.65
CA LEU A 348 -46.64 -27.55 14.44
C LEU A 348 -46.50 -26.20 13.74
N ASN A 349 -45.29 -25.88 13.33
CA ASN A 349 -45.02 -24.71 12.50
C ASN A 349 -44.07 -25.07 11.34
N GLU A 350 -43.95 -24.16 10.37
CA GLU A 350 -43.12 -24.33 9.18
C GLU A 350 -41.64 -24.60 9.56
N ASP A 351 -41.14 -23.97 10.64
CA ASP A 351 -39.76 -24.14 11.11
C ASP A 351 -39.49 -25.54 11.69
N ILE A 352 -40.42 -26.07 12.48
CA ILE A 352 -40.34 -27.43 13.04
C ILE A 352 -40.38 -28.45 11.90
N LEU A 353 -41.28 -28.29 10.93
CA LEU A 353 -41.35 -29.15 9.75
C LEU A 353 -40.06 -29.11 8.92
N ASN A 354 -39.50 -27.92 8.71
CA ASN A 354 -38.22 -27.76 8.01
C ASN A 354 -37.06 -28.44 8.75
N LYS A 355 -37.03 -28.39 10.08
CA LYS A 355 -36.06 -29.14 10.89
C LYS A 355 -36.20 -30.65 10.65
N TYR A 356 -37.41 -31.21 10.68
CA TYR A 356 -37.62 -32.63 10.38
C TYR A 356 -37.26 -32.99 8.93
N LYS A 357 -37.55 -32.13 7.94
CA LYS A 357 -37.16 -32.31 6.53
C LYS A 357 -35.65 -32.44 6.36
N GLY A 358 -34.88 -31.59 7.04
CA GLY A 358 -33.42 -31.59 6.96
C GLY A 358 -32.78 -32.91 7.40
N TYR A 359 -33.36 -33.59 8.38
CA TYR A 359 -32.80 -34.81 8.95
C TYR A 359 -33.48 -36.11 8.47
N PHE A 360 -34.74 -36.03 8.01
CA PHE A 360 -35.53 -37.18 7.58
C PHE A 360 -36.26 -36.91 6.24
N PRO A 361 -35.53 -36.57 5.16
CA PRO A 361 -36.14 -36.20 3.89
C PRO A 361 -37.04 -37.30 3.33
N THR A 362 -36.61 -38.57 3.40
CA THR A 362 -37.39 -39.69 2.87
C THR A 362 -38.72 -39.95 3.59
N GLN A 363 -38.82 -39.60 4.87
CA GLN A 363 -40.05 -39.76 5.66
C GLN A 363 -40.94 -38.52 5.49
N TYR A 364 -40.31 -37.34 5.35
CA TYR A 364 -40.96 -36.09 5.02
C TYR A 364 -41.65 -36.14 3.64
N ASP A 365 -40.95 -36.65 2.63
CA ASP A 365 -41.47 -36.76 1.26
C ASP A 365 -42.72 -37.64 1.15
N LYS A 366 -42.84 -38.66 2.02
CA LYS A 366 -44.05 -39.51 2.11
C LYS A 366 -45.28 -38.76 2.61
N SER A 367 -45.10 -37.64 3.29
CA SER A 367 -46.17 -36.76 3.80
C SER A 367 -46.18 -35.41 3.08
N ALA A 368 -45.52 -35.30 1.92
CA ALA A 368 -45.34 -34.03 1.21
C ALA A 368 -46.68 -33.38 0.80
N SER A 369 -47.70 -34.17 0.46
CA SER A 369 -49.04 -33.64 0.15
C SER A 369 -49.65 -32.91 1.34
N ASP A 370 -49.53 -33.49 2.53
CA ASP A 370 -50.09 -32.95 3.78
C ASP A 370 -49.30 -31.72 4.22
N VAL A 371 -47.97 -31.70 3.99
CA VAL A 371 -47.11 -30.53 4.23
C VAL A 371 -47.47 -29.37 3.30
N ILE A 372 -47.64 -29.61 2.00
CA ILE A 372 -48.01 -28.54 1.04
C ILE A 372 -49.40 -27.97 1.38
N ALA A 373 -50.33 -28.85 1.79
CA ALA A 373 -51.63 -28.43 2.28
C ALA A 373 -51.48 -27.57 3.55
N PHE A 374 -50.63 -27.95 4.50
CA PHE A 374 -50.34 -27.19 5.71
C PHE A 374 -49.74 -25.79 5.41
N ASP A 375 -48.75 -25.71 4.52
CA ASP A 375 -48.08 -24.45 4.16
C ASP A 375 -49.02 -23.49 3.42
N SER A 376 -49.87 -24.01 2.53
CA SER A 376 -50.84 -23.18 1.80
C SER A 376 -51.98 -22.70 2.71
N LEU A 377 -52.50 -23.57 3.57
CA LEU A 377 -53.58 -23.24 4.50
C LEU A 377 -53.11 -22.31 5.62
N SER A 378 -51.88 -22.46 6.12
CA SER A 378 -51.31 -21.55 7.13
C SER A 378 -51.11 -20.13 6.59
N LYS A 379 -50.70 -19.97 5.33
CA LYS A 379 -50.48 -18.67 4.68
C LYS A 379 -51.77 -17.95 4.28
N THR A 380 -52.84 -18.70 4.00
CA THR A 380 -54.14 -18.16 3.54
C THR A 380 -55.13 -17.87 4.68
N ASN A 381 -54.83 -18.30 5.91
CA ASN A 381 -55.74 -18.13 7.03
C ASN A 381 -55.69 -16.70 7.61
N GLY A 382 -56.85 -16.16 7.99
CA GLY A 382 -56.94 -14.83 8.62
C GLY A 382 -56.27 -14.77 10.00
N SER A 383 -55.96 -13.54 10.45
CA SER A 383 -55.35 -13.29 11.77
C SER A 383 -56.21 -13.78 12.95
N LEU A 384 -57.53 -13.74 12.82
CA LEU A 384 -58.46 -14.26 13.84
C LEU A 384 -58.43 -15.80 13.89
N SER A 385 -58.48 -16.45 12.73
CA SER A 385 -58.48 -17.92 12.61
C SER A 385 -57.19 -18.52 13.13
N SER A 386 -56.05 -17.90 12.81
CA SER A 386 -54.74 -18.34 13.30
C SER A 386 -54.58 -18.15 14.80
N LEU A 387 -55.16 -17.09 15.39
CA LEU A 387 -55.17 -16.87 16.83
C LEU A 387 -56.02 -17.92 17.56
N LEU A 388 -57.20 -18.26 17.04
CA LEU A 388 -58.05 -19.32 17.59
C LEU A 388 -57.39 -20.71 17.53
N ILE A 389 -56.73 -21.04 16.42
CA ILE A 389 -55.99 -22.30 16.28
C ILE A 389 -54.87 -22.37 17.32
N LYS A 390 -54.07 -21.30 17.49
CA LYS A 390 -53.01 -21.25 18.51
C LYS A 390 -53.53 -21.37 19.94
N ILE A 391 -54.68 -20.78 20.24
CA ILE A 391 -55.32 -20.92 21.57
C ILE A 391 -55.66 -22.39 21.81
N ASN A 392 -56.24 -23.07 20.83
CA ASN A 392 -56.57 -24.50 20.96
C ASN A 392 -55.31 -25.38 21.05
N GLU A 393 -54.26 -25.12 20.27
CA GLU A 393 -52.98 -25.84 20.35
C GLU A 393 -52.34 -25.72 21.75
N ASN A 394 -52.28 -24.50 22.30
CA ASN A 394 -51.73 -24.28 23.65
C ASN A 394 -52.56 -24.97 24.73
N ARG A 395 -53.88 -24.97 24.56
CA ARG A 395 -54.81 -25.66 25.46
C ARG A 395 -54.61 -27.18 25.42
N ASP A 396 -54.42 -27.75 24.23
CA ASP A 396 -54.16 -29.18 24.03
C ASP A 396 -52.78 -29.56 24.59
N ASN A 397 -51.74 -28.75 24.40
CA ASN A 397 -50.42 -28.95 25.01
C ASN A 397 -50.47 -28.92 26.54
N LEU A 398 -51.15 -27.93 27.11
CA LEU A 398 -51.33 -27.84 28.56
C LEU A 398 -52.03 -29.09 29.10
N LEU A 399 -53.04 -29.59 28.38
CA LEU A 399 -53.74 -30.81 28.75
C LEU A 399 -52.85 -32.05 28.63
N SER A 400 -52.06 -32.19 27.56
CA SER A 400 -51.11 -33.29 27.39
C SER A 400 -50.10 -33.33 28.54
N ASN A 401 -49.49 -32.19 28.86
CA ASN A 401 -48.51 -32.08 29.94
C ASN A 401 -49.15 -32.32 31.31
N TYR A 402 -50.40 -31.86 31.51
CA TYR A 402 -51.16 -32.12 32.72
C TYR A 402 -51.53 -33.60 32.87
N ARG A 403 -51.88 -34.29 31.79
CA ARG A 403 -52.14 -35.74 31.79
C ARG A 403 -50.89 -36.54 32.14
N GLU A 404 -49.73 -36.17 31.59
CA GLU A 404 -48.46 -36.78 31.97
C GLU A 404 -48.15 -36.56 33.46
N HIS A 405 -48.46 -35.37 33.99
CA HIS A 405 -48.28 -35.06 35.41
C HIS A 405 -49.21 -35.86 36.34
N LEU A 406 -50.46 -36.11 35.92
CA LEU A 406 -51.44 -36.86 36.71
C LEU A 406 -51.15 -38.37 36.78
N GLY A 407 -50.35 -38.91 35.86
CA GLY A 407 -50.01 -40.34 35.81
C GLY A 407 -51.12 -41.21 35.23
N HIS A 408 -50.75 -42.19 34.40
CA HIS A 408 -51.69 -43.15 33.80
C HIS A 408 -52.14 -44.24 34.80
N ASP A 409 -53.03 -43.89 35.73
CA ASP A 409 -53.84 -44.88 36.45
C ASP A 409 -55.29 -44.84 35.96
N ASP A 410 -55.57 -45.51 34.85
CA ASP A 410 -56.86 -45.59 34.14
C ASP A 410 -58.00 -46.29 34.94
N THR A 411 -57.80 -46.57 36.23
CA THR A 411 -58.75 -47.29 37.09
C THR A 411 -59.24 -46.49 38.31
N THR A 412 -58.72 -45.28 38.53
CA THR A 412 -59.19 -44.42 39.63
C THR A 412 -60.12 -43.33 39.09
N GLU A 413 -61.37 -43.30 39.58
CA GLU A 413 -62.25 -42.14 39.36
C GLU A 413 -61.64 -40.96 40.11
N TYR A 414 -60.84 -40.13 39.43
CA TYR A 414 -60.28 -38.92 40.01
C TYR A 414 -61.42 -37.99 40.43
N LEU A 415 -61.71 -37.98 41.74
CA LEU A 415 -62.73 -37.14 42.35
C LEU A 415 -62.11 -35.80 42.77
N ASN A 416 -62.78 -34.68 42.45
CA ASN A 416 -62.34 -33.31 42.77
C ASN A 416 -61.01 -32.89 42.10
N VAL A 417 -60.94 -32.98 40.76
CA VAL A 417 -59.77 -32.57 39.97
C VAL A 417 -59.73 -31.04 39.82
N PRO A 418 -58.64 -30.35 40.22
CA PRO A 418 -58.51 -28.91 40.05
C PRO A 418 -58.20 -28.55 38.60
N CYS A 419 -58.92 -27.58 38.05
CA CYS A 419 -58.65 -27.04 36.73
C CYS A 419 -57.26 -26.37 36.69
N PRO A 420 -56.35 -26.73 35.76
CA PRO A 420 -54.99 -26.17 35.70
C PRO A 420 -54.93 -24.69 35.33
N LEU A 421 -56.05 -24.09 34.88
CA LEU A 421 -56.12 -22.68 34.50
C LEU A 421 -56.75 -21.80 35.59
N CYS A 422 -57.83 -22.25 36.23
CA CYS A 422 -58.59 -21.44 37.19
C CYS A 422 -58.65 -22.02 38.61
N GLY A 423 -58.16 -23.25 38.82
CA GLY A 423 -58.19 -23.93 40.12
C GLY A 423 -59.56 -24.44 40.56
N ASP A 424 -60.60 -24.30 39.73
CA ASP A 424 -61.95 -24.78 40.03
C ASP A 424 -61.97 -26.32 40.13
N LEU A 425 -62.57 -26.85 41.20
CA LEU A 425 -62.57 -28.28 41.51
C LEU A 425 -63.73 -28.96 40.79
N LYS A 426 -63.42 -29.86 39.85
CA LYS A 426 -64.43 -30.63 39.10
C LYS A 426 -64.66 -32.00 39.72
N PRO A 427 -65.92 -32.46 39.84
CA PRO A 427 -66.25 -33.71 40.50
C PRO A 427 -65.53 -34.91 39.88
N LYS A 428 -65.43 -35.00 38.56
CA LYS A 428 -64.62 -36.00 37.84
C LYS A 428 -63.68 -35.35 36.82
N LEU A 429 -62.57 -36.01 36.48
CA LEU A 429 -61.71 -35.61 35.34
C LEU A 429 -62.51 -35.50 34.03
N GLN A 430 -63.51 -36.38 33.84
CA GLN A 430 -64.37 -36.34 32.67
C GLN A 430 -65.20 -35.05 32.61
N ASP A 431 -65.65 -34.51 33.73
CA ASP A 431 -66.41 -33.25 33.75
C ASP A 431 -65.52 -32.07 33.31
N LEU A 432 -64.25 -32.07 33.72
CA LEU A 432 -63.27 -31.08 33.26
C LEU A 432 -62.99 -31.21 31.77
N LEU A 433 -62.83 -32.45 31.27
CA LEU A 433 -62.62 -32.72 29.84
C LEU A 433 -63.85 -32.34 29.02
N ASP A 434 -65.06 -32.59 29.51
CA ASP A 434 -66.30 -32.24 28.84
C ASP A 434 -66.48 -30.72 28.76
N GLU A 435 -66.19 -29.96 29.82
CA GLU A 435 -66.16 -28.50 29.76
C GLU A 435 -65.09 -27.97 28.78
N TYR A 436 -63.92 -28.60 28.76
CA TYR A 436 -62.86 -28.27 27.80
C TYR A 436 -63.33 -28.53 26.36
N ASN A 437 -63.99 -29.66 26.12
CA ASN A 437 -64.54 -30.05 24.82
C ASN A 437 -65.66 -29.11 24.37
N VAL A 438 -66.52 -28.63 25.27
CA VAL A 438 -67.53 -27.61 24.96
C VAL A 438 -66.89 -26.31 24.48
N GLN A 439 -65.79 -25.88 25.11
CA GLN A 439 -65.06 -24.70 24.66
C GLN A 439 -64.31 -24.94 23.34
N THR A 440 -63.69 -26.11 23.18
CA THR A 440 -63.00 -26.50 21.93
C THR A 440 -63.98 -26.53 20.76
N THR A 441 -65.16 -27.14 20.93
CA THR A 441 -66.22 -27.17 19.91
C THR A 441 -66.77 -25.79 19.60
N PHE A 442 -66.89 -24.90 20.59
CA PHE A 442 -67.24 -23.50 20.36
C PHE A 442 -66.20 -22.78 19.49
N PHE A 443 -64.90 -22.89 19.82
CA PHE A 443 -63.84 -22.26 19.05
C PHE A 443 -63.70 -22.85 17.64
N GLU A 444 -63.81 -24.17 17.49
CA GLU A 444 -63.82 -24.84 16.18
C GLU A 444 -65.03 -24.42 15.33
N GLY A 445 -66.18 -24.14 15.97
CA GLY A 445 -67.38 -23.62 15.32
C GLY A 445 -67.20 -22.22 14.72
N GLN A 446 -66.31 -21.40 15.30
CA GLN A 446 -65.99 -20.04 14.82
C GLN A 446 -64.94 -20.03 13.70
N LEU A 447 -64.30 -21.16 13.40
CA LEU A 447 -63.35 -21.27 12.29
C LEU A 447 -64.06 -21.37 10.94
N GLY A 448 -63.56 -20.62 9.96
CA GLY A 448 -63.93 -20.83 8.54
C GLY A 448 -63.41 -22.17 8.00
N GLU A 449 -63.82 -22.54 6.78
CA GLU A 449 -63.46 -23.84 6.15
C GLU A 449 -61.95 -24.08 6.06
N ASN A 450 -61.17 -23.05 5.74
CA ASN A 450 -59.71 -23.13 5.69
C ASN A 450 -59.10 -23.41 7.07
N GLY A 451 -59.64 -22.82 8.13
CA GLY A 451 -59.18 -23.04 9.50
C GLY A 451 -59.45 -24.46 10.00
N LYS A 452 -60.64 -25.01 9.70
CA LYS A 452 -60.98 -26.40 10.03
C LYS A 452 -60.09 -27.39 9.28
N SER A 453 -59.84 -27.13 8.00
CA SER A 453 -58.95 -27.96 7.18
C SER A 453 -57.51 -27.94 7.71
N LEU A 454 -57.02 -26.78 8.15
CA LEU A 454 -55.68 -26.65 8.73
C LEU A 454 -55.53 -27.50 9.99
N THR A 455 -56.47 -27.45 10.94
CA THR A 455 -56.43 -28.27 12.17
C THR A 455 -56.39 -29.77 11.88
N VAL A 456 -57.13 -30.24 10.87
CA VAL A 456 -57.14 -31.66 10.46
C VAL A 456 -55.77 -32.06 9.89
N VAL A 457 -55.20 -31.23 9.02
CA VAL A 457 -53.88 -31.49 8.42
C VAL A 457 -52.79 -31.49 9.49
N THR A 458 -52.80 -30.54 10.44
CA THR A 458 -51.86 -30.49 11.57
C THR A 458 -51.88 -31.78 12.39
N LYS A 459 -53.07 -32.24 12.80
CA LYS A 459 -53.22 -33.49 13.58
C LYS A 459 -52.71 -34.71 12.82
N ASN A 460 -52.93 -34.77 11.51
CA ASN A 460 -52.44 -35.86 10.66
C ASN A 460 -50.91 -35.87 10.53
N LEU A 461 -50.29 -34.69 10.35
CA LEU A 461 -48.83 -34.56 10.27
C LEU A 461 -48.16 -34.99 11.57
N ILE A 462 -48.67 -34.55 12.72
CA ILE A 462 -48.12 -34.95 14.03
C ILE A 462 -48.17 -36.47 14.20
N LYS A 463 -49.34 -37.08 13.92
CA LYS A 463 -49.55 -38.53 14.09
C LYS A 463 -48.72 -39.38 13.13
N ARG A 464 -48.62 -38.99 11.85
CA ARG A 464 -48.03 -39.83 10.79
C ARG A 464 -46.54 -39.56 10.56
N LEU A 465 -46.07 -38.34 10.84
CA LEU A 465 -44.69 -37.92 10.58
C LEU A 465 -43.90 -37.76 11.88
N VAL A 466 -44.37 -36.95 12.82
CA VAL A 466 -43.57 -36.50 13.97
C VAL A 466 -43.37 -37.63 15.00
N ILE A 467 -44.45 -38.27 15.48
CA ILE A 467 -44.38 -39.32 16.52
C ILE A 467 -43.47 -40.50 16.13
N PRO A 468 -43.55 -41.08 14.91
CA PRO A 468 -42.67 -42.18 14.51
C PRO A 468 -41.18 -41.77 14.44
N LEU A 469 -40.90 -40.52 14.05
CA LEU A 469 -39.53 -40.01 13.98
C LEU A 469 -38.93 -39.83 15.37
N VAL A 470 -39.67 -39.23 16.30
CA VAL A 470 -39.23 -39.06 17.70
C VAL A 470 -38.93 -40.41 18.36
N SER A 471 -39.78 -41.42 18.13
CA SER A 471 -39.56 -42.79 18.62
C SER A 471 -38.26 -43.39 18.11
N LYS A 472 -37.97 -43.21 16.80
CA LYS A 472 -36.73 -43.68 16.17
C LYS A 472 -35.49 -42.97 16.72
N MET A 473 -35.59 -41.67 17.02
CA MET A 473 -34.51 -40.89 17.64
C MET A 473 -34.19 -41.40 19.03
N ARG A 474 -35.21 -41.62 19.88
CA ARG A 474 -35.04 -42.13 21.26
C ARG A 474 -34.33 -43.49 21.29
N LEU A 475 -34.68 -44.40 20.37
CA LEU A 475 -34.01 -45.70 20.23
C LEU A 475 -32.53 -45.57 19.87
N PHE A 476 -32.17 -44.61 19.01
CA PHE A 476 -30.78 -44.37 18.65
C PHE A 476 -29.96 -43.88 19.85
N VAL A 477 -30.46 -42.87 20.56
CA VAL A 477 -29.75 -42.30 21.72
C VAL A 477 -29.53 -43.37 22.79
N THR A 478 -30.56 -44.16 23.10
CA THR A 478 -30.47 -45.25 24.09
C THR A 478 -29.47 -46.34 23.67
N LYS A 479 -29.45 -46.72 22.39
CA LYS A 479 -28.56 -47.78 21.89
C LYS A 479 -27.07 -47.40 21.95
N TYR A 480 -26.74 -46.13 21.73
CA TYR A 480 -25.35 -45.67 21.64
C TYR A 480 -24.85 -44.97 22.91
N ASP A 481 -25.63 -44.99 24.00
CA ASP A 481 -25.37 -44.27 25.24
C ASP A 481 -23.94 -44.48 25.79
N LYS A 482 -23.53 -45.74 26.00
CA LYS A 482 -22.18 -46.08 26.51
C LYS A 482 -21.05 -45.65 25.57
N TYR A 483 -21.30 -45.64 24.26
CA TYR A 483 -20.29 -45.26 23.26
C TYR A 483 -20.14 -43.74 23.20
N ILE A 484 -21.25 -43.00 23.31
CA ILE A 484 -21.29 -41.53 23.34
C ILE A 484 -20.56 -40.98 24.57
N HIS A 485 -20.72 -41.63 25.74
CA HIS A 485 -20.11 -41.23 27.01
C HIS A 485 -18.64 -41.61 27.17
N PHE A 486 -18.04 -42.38 26.26
CA PHE A 486 -16.61 -42.70 26.30
C PHE A 486 -15.75 -41.48 25.95
N ASP A 487 -14.76 -41.15 26.79
CA ASP A 487 -13.87 -39.99 26.59
C ASP A 487 -12.78 -40.25 25.53
N PHE A 488 -13.22 -40.34 24.28
CA PHE A 488 -12.34 -40.50 23.13
C PHE A 488 -11.48 -39.25 22.88
N GLU A 489 -11.91 -38.08 23.36
CA GLU A 489 -11.16 -36.83 23.22
C GLU A 489 -9.86 -36.86 24.04
N ASN A 490 -9.94 -37.28 25.31
CA ASN A 490 -8.74 -37.43 26.14
C ASN A 490 -7.81 -38.52 25.60
N LEU A 491 -8.39 -39.64 25.16
CA LEU A 491 -7.61 -40.73 24.55
C LEU A 491 -6.85 -40.28 23.29
N LYS A 492 -7.51 -39.55 22.38
CA LYS A 492 -6.86 -39.02 21.19
C LYS A 492 -5.81 -37.95 21.52
N LYS A 493 -6.06 -37.11 22.53
CA LYS A 493 -5.10 -36.08 22.97
C LYS A 493 -3.80 -36.71 23.45
N ILE A 494 -3.87 -37.84 24.17
CA ILE A 494 -2.70 -38.50 24.75
C ILE A 494 -2.03 -39.46 23.76
N LYS A 495 -2.81 -40.21 22.97
CA LYS A 495 -2.33 -41.20 21.99
C LYS A 495 -2.41 -40.71 20.54
N ASN A 496 -1.69 -39.62 20.26
CA ASN A 496 -1.48 -39.14 18.90
C ASN A 496 0.01 -39.16 18.55
N ILE A 497 0.34 -39.73 17.40
CA ILE A 497 1.73 -39.80 16.90
C ILE A 497 1.72 -39.79 15.37
N GLU A 498 2.67 -39.08 14.78
CA GLU A 498 2.85 -39.07 13.33
C GLU A 498 3.61 -40.30 12.85
N LYS A 499 3.40 -40.68 11.58
CA LYS A 499 4.07 -41.85 10.99
C LYS A 499 5.60 -41.79 11.12
N LEU A 500 6.19 -40.62 10.86
CA LEU A 500 7.65 -40.44 10.94
C LEU A 500 8.17 -40.57 12.38
N GLU A 501 7.41 -40.08 13.36
CA GLU A 501 7.75 -40.18 14.77
C GLU A 501 7.62 -41.62 15.29
N PHE A 502 6.59 -42.34 14.80
CA PHE A 502 6.44 -43.77 15.05
C PHE A 502 7.59 -44.59 14.47
N GLU A 503 8.00 -44.34 13.22
CA GLU A 503 9.16 -45.00 12.60
C GLU A 503 10.45 -44.76 13.38
N ARG A 504 10.68 -43.53 13.85
CA ARG A 504 11.83 -43.21 14.73
C ARG A 504 11.77 -43.95 16.07
N MET A 505 10.59 -44.03 16.68
CA MET A 505 10.37 -44.78 17.91
C MET A 505 10.68 -46.27 17.71
N VAL A 506 10.29 -46.87 16.57
CA VAL A 506 10.60 -48.28 16.26
C VAL A 506 12.11 -48.52 16.17
N VAL A 507 12.87 -47.59 15.59
CA VAL A 507 14.34 -47.68 15.56
C VAL A 507 14.92 -47.69 16.98
N VAL A 508 14.43 -46.81 17.86
CA VAL A 508 14.84 -46.77 19.27
C VAL A 508 14.43 -48.05 20.00
N LYS A 509 13.20 -48.54 19.82
CA LYS A 509 12.71 -49.82 20.37
C LYS A 509 13.63 -50.97 19.99
N ASN A 510 13.97 -51.10 18.72
CA ASN A 510 14.86 -52.16 18.24
C ASN A 510 16.27 -52.03 18.82
N TRP A 511 16.81 -50.81 18.89
CA TRP A 511 18.12 -50.57 19.48
C TRP A 511 18.16 -50.90 20.99
N LEU A 512 17.13 -50.50 21.75
CA LEU A 512 16.99 -50.82 23.18
C LEU A 512 16.95 -52.34 23.40
N ILE A 513 16.16 -53.07 22.58
CA ILE A 513 16.07 -54.53 22.65
C ILE A 513 17.41 -55.20 22.34
N SER A 514 18.14 -54.72 21.32
CA SER A 514 19.41 -55.32 20.90
C SER A 514 20.60 -55.01 21.82
N ASN A 515 20.59 -53.87 22.53
CA ASN A 515 21.76 -53.36 23.25
C ASN A 515 21.60 -53.26 24.78
N ILE A 516 20.37 -53.17 25.29
CA ILE A 516 20.08 -52.96 26.72
C ILE A 516 19.28 -54.13 27.31
N GLY A 517 18.20 -54.56 26.63
CA GLY A 517 17.34 -55.68 27.08
C GLY A 517 15.85 -55.36 27.01
N ASP A 518 15.02 -56.17 27.70
CA ASP A 518 13.55 -56.04 27.69
C ASP A 518 13.08 -54.82 28.51
N CYS A 519 12.44 -53.86 27.84
CA CYS A 519 11.88 -52.64 28.41
C CYS A 519 10.33 -52.61 28.39
N SER A 520 9.68 -53.75 28.10
CA SER A 520 8.22 -53.85 27.93
C SER A 520 7.41 -53.50 29.18
N SER A 521 8.00 -53.65 30.37
CA SER A 521 7.40 -53.29 31.66
C SER A 521 7.09 -51.80 31.83
N PHE A 522 7.68 -50.93 31.00
CA PHE A 522 7.49 -49.48 31.03
C PHE A 522 6.47 -48.98 29.99
N THR A 523 5.81 -49.86 29.25
CA THR A 523 4.85 -49.52 28.17
C THR A 523 3.38 -49.75 28.58
N ASP A 524 2.45 -49.02 27.97
CA ASP A 524 1.01 -49.19 28.18
C ASP A 524 0.53 -50.59 27.75
N LYS A 525 -0.30 -51.26 28.55
CA LYS A 525 -0.80 -52.61 28.24
C LYS A 525 -1.65 -52.70 26.97
N SER A 526 -2.36 -51.62 26.62
CA SER A 526 -3.17 -51.56 25.39
C SER A 526 -3.28 -50.13 24.83
N LEU A 527 -3.71 -50.01 23.57
CA LEU A 527 -3.99 -48.73 22.92
C LEU A 527 -5.19 -47.95 23.52
N LEU A 528 -6.07 -48.63 24.27
CA LEU A 528 -7.25 -48.02 24.87
C LEU A 528 -7.04 -47.61 26.34
N GLU A 529 -5.93 -48.03 26.95
CA GLU A 529 -5.55 -47.69 28.32
C GLU A 529 -4.53 -46.56 28.34
N ILE A 530 -4.61 -45.72 29.37
CA ILE A 530 -3.71 -44.58 29.60
C ILE A 530 -3.11 -44.78 30.98
N ASN A 531 -1.78 -44.80 31.07
CA ASN A 531 -1.09 -44.83 32.35
C ASN A 531 -1.29 -43.49 33.08
N GLU A 532 -1.63 -43.55 34.37
CA GLU A 532 -1.90 -42.37 35.19
C GLU A 532 -0.62 -41.57 35.53
N ASN A 533 0.58 -42.18 35.46
CA ASN A 533 1.83 -41.53 35.85
C ASN A 533 3.02 -41.77 34.86
N TYR A 534 2.92 -41.21 33.66
CA TYR A 534 3.99 -41.30 32.65
C TYR A 534 5.33 -40.68 33.10
N SER A 535 5.32 -39.68 33.99
CA SER A 535 6.56 -39.04 34.48
C SER A 535 7.45 -40.00 35.26
N GLU A 536 6.87 -40.75 36.19
CA GLU A 536 7.63 -41.65 37.06
C GLU A 536 8.18 -42.86 36.28
N SER A 537 7.35 -43.46 35.42
CA SER A 537 7.77 -44.58 34.57
C SER A 537 8.90 -44.17 33.59
N LYS A 538 8.94 -42.91 33.17
CA LYS A 538 10.02 -42.38 32.32
C LYS A 538 11.34 -42.25 33.07
N GLU A 539 11.32 -41.73 34.30
CA GLU A 539 12.54 -41.61 35.12
C GLU A 539 13.15 -42.97 35.44
N GLN A 540 12.32 -43.98 35.70
CA GLN A 540 12.75 -45.36 35.91
C GLN A 540 13.38 -45.95 34.64
N LEU A 541 12.78 -45.71 33.45
CA LEU A 541 13.32 -46.13 32.17
C LEU A 541 14.68 -45.47 31.87
N ILE A 542 14.81 -44.17 32.12
CA ILE A 542 16.08 -43.43 31.94
C ILE A 542 17.16 -43.97 32.89
N THR A 543 16.81 -44.26 34.14
CA THR A 543 17.75 -44.83 35.13
C THR A 543 18.25 -46.21 34.69
N PHE A 544 17.36 -47.05 34.16
CA PHE A 544 17.69 -48.37 33.62
C PHE A 544 18.59 -48.30 32.37
N ILE A 545 18.32 -47.35 31.47
CA ILE A 545 19.17 -47.13 30.29
C ILE A 545 20.58 -46.67 30.72
N ASN A 546 20.66 -45.74 31.66
CA ASN A 546 21.94 -45.17 32.13
C ASN A 546 22.81 -46.17 32.90
N SER A 547 22.26 -47.25 33.48
CA SER A 547 23.07 -48.27 34.17
C SER A 547 23.96 -49.09 33.22
N HIS A 548 23.75 -48.99 31.91
CA HIS A 548 24.49 -49.74 30.89
C HIS A 548 25.64 -48.94 30.25
N ILE A 549 25.94 -47.73 30.73
CA ILE A 549 27.05 -46.90 30.24
C ILE A 549 28.39 -47.63 30.41
N HIS A 550 29.18 -47.72 29.34
CA HIS A 550 30.51 -48.34 29.36
C HIS A 550 31.52 -47.44 30.09
N LEU A 551 32.30 -48.02 31.01
CA LEU A 551 33.40 -47.33 31.71
C LEU A 551 34.70 -47.44 30.89
N TYR A 552 35.41 -46.33 30.70
CA TYR A 552 36.74 -46.29 30.08
C TYR A 552 37.71 -45.43 30.91
N LEU A 553 39.01 -45.77 30.91
CA LEU A 553 40.08 -45.07 31.64
C LEU A 553 40.79 -44.00 30.78
N ASP A 554 41.18 -42.89 31.44
CA ASP A 554 41.99 -41.72 31.03
C ASP A 554 41.51 -40.79 29.90
N GLU A 555 41.99 -39.54 29.98
CA GLU A 555 41.59 -38.33 29.24
C GLU A 555 41.33 -38.55 27.74
N VAL A 556 40.05 -38.71 27.38
CA VAL A 556 39.62 -38.71 25.98
C VAL A 556 39.76 -37.29 25.42
N PRO A 557 40.48 -37.09 24.30
CA PRO A 557 40.81 -35.75 23.81
C PRO A 557 39.60 -34.98 23.26
N LYS A 558 38.54 -35.65 22.81
CA LYS A 558 37.34 -35.03 22.22
C LYS A 558 36.06 -35.84 22.48
N THR A 559 34.89 -35.19 22.44
CA THR A 559 33.59 -35.89 22.49
C THR A 559 33.27 -36.59 21.16
N TYR A 560 32.34 -37.56 21.16
CA TYR A 560 31.92 -38.28 19.94
C TYR A 560 31.53 -37.34 18.79
N LEU A 561 30.70 -36.32 19.06
CA LEU A 561 30.23 -35.37 18.03
C LEU A 561 31.39 -34.59 17.41
N THR A 562 32.39 -34.23 18.20
CA THR A 562 33.61 -33.59 17.69
C THR A 562 34.40 -34.53 16.77
N PHE A 563 34.49 -35.83 17.07
CA PHE A 563 35.11 -36.79 16.15
C PHE A 563 34.30 -36.96 14.86
N VAL A 564 32.97 -37.06 14.95
CA VAL A 564 32.08 -37.11 13.77
C VAL A 564 32.22 -35.85 12.91
N HIS A 565 32.32 -34.69 13.54
CA HIS A 565 32.61 -33.43 12.87
C HIS A 565 33.98 -33.45 12.18
N ASP A 566 35.01 -33.97 12.85
CA ASP A 566 36.35 -34.11 12.26
C ASP A 566 36.30 -35.00 11.00
N PHE A 567 35.62 -36.15 11.05
CA PHE A 567 35.45 -37.05 9.90
C PHE A 567 34.68 -36.39 8.75
N LYS A 568 33.56 -35.73 9.05
CA LYS A 568 32.74 -35.05 8.04
C LYS A 568 33.49 -33.89 7.39
N THR A 569 34.21 -33.10 8.19
CA THR A 569 35.00 -31.97 7.71
C THR A 569 36.12 -32.44 6.78
N LEU A 570 36.65 -33.64 7.00
CA LEU A 570 37.71 -34.26 6.20
C LEU A 570 37.17 -35.19 5.08
N ASN A 571 35.85 -35.26 4.88
CA ASN A 571 35.21 -36.20 3.94
C ASN A 571 35.63 -37.67 4.12
N LEU A 572 35.77 -38.10 5.38
CA LEU A 572 36.11 -39.46 5.74
C LEU A 572 34.88 -40.24 6.19
N ALA A 573 34.79 -41.49 5.71
CA ALA A 573 33.76 -42.44 6.10
C ALA A 573 34.41 -43.79 6.42
N PHE A 574 33.82 -44.52 7.38
CA PHE A 574 34.17 -45.90 7.65
C PHE A 574 33.61 -46.80 6.54
N ASP A 575 34.39 -47.76 6.08
CA ASP A 575 33.94 -48.79 5.14
C ASP A 575 33.09 -49.88 5.82
N GLU A 576 32.57 -50.83 5.05
CA GLU A 576 31.73 -51.95 5.55
C GLU A 576 32.44 -52.86 6.58
N ASN A 577 33.77 -52.71 6.77
CA ASN A 577 34.57 -53.44 7.74
C ASN A 577 35.10 -52.53 8.88
N ASP A 578 34.46 -51.38 9.12
CA ASP A 578 34.84 -50.38 10.13
C ASP A 578 36.28 -49.84 9.98
N LYS A 579 36.81 -49.79 8.75
CA LYS A 579 38.13 -49.21 8.46
C LYS A 579 38.01 -47.88 7.70
N LEU A 580 38.87 -46.93 8.07
CA LEU A 580 39.00 -45.66 7.35
C LEU A 580 39.94 -45.84 6.15
N SER A 581 39.70 -45.08 5.07
CA SER A 581 40.47 -45.10 3.82
C SER A 581 41.92 -44.59 3.93
N ILE A 582 42.31 -44.10 5.12
CA ILE A 582 43.58 -43.43 5.42
C ILE A 582 44.30 -44.18 6.54
N ASN A 583 45.62 -44.30 6.42
CA ASN A 583 46.48 -44.87 7.47
C ASN A 583 47.28 -43.78 8.22
N SER A 584 47.93 -44.15 9.32
CA SER A 584 48.72 -43.21 10.14
C SER A 584 49.87 -42.53 9.37
N ASN A 585 50.43 -43.20 8.34
CA ASN A 585 51.50 -42.64 7.52
C ASN A 585 50.98 -41.53 6.57
N ASP A 586 49.80 -41.72 6.00
CA ASP A 586 49.13 -40.72 5.17
C ASP A 586 48.79 -39.45 5.98
N ILE A 587 48.30 -39.62 7.22
CA ILE A 587 48.01 -38.49 8.13
C ILE A 587 49.29 -37.71 8.47
N SER A 588 50.41 -38.41 8.69
CA SER A 588 51.68 -37.76 9.00
C SER A 588 52.17 -36.83 7.87
N LYS A 589 52.00 -37.24 6.61
CA LYS A 589 52.33 -36.45 5.42
C LYS A 589 51.45 -35.21 5.28
N ASP A 590 50.15 -35.36 5.53
CA ASP A 590 49.20 -34.23 5.47
C ASP A 590 49.42 -33.23 6.63
N LEU A 591 49.82 -33.71 7.81
CA LEU A 591 50.22 -32.84 8.93
C LEU A 591 51.48 -32.02 8.62
N THR A 592 52.45 -32.59 7.89
CA THR A 592 53.64 -31.85 7.43
C THR A 592 53.30 -30.81 6.36
N LEU A 593 52.39 -31.11 5.43
CA LEU A 593 51.88 -30.15 4.44
C LEU A 593 51.22 -28.94 5.10
N LEU A 594 50.28 -29.19 6.03
CA LEU A 594 49.58 -28.12 6.76
C LEU A 594 50.55 -27.26 7.57
N SER A 595 51.54 -27.88 8.24
CA SER A 595 52.53 -27.14 9.02
C SER A 595 53.38 -26.21 8.14
N ARG A 596 53.72 -26.63 6.91
CA ARG A 596 54.48 -25.81 5.95
C ARG A 596 53.64 -24.65 5.40
N LEU A 597 52.37 -24.89 5.06
CA LEU A 597 51.44 -23.84 4.61
C LEU A 597 51.19 -22.79 5.70
N MET A 598 51.05 -23.21 6.96
CA MET A 598 50.91 -22.29 8.10
C MET A 598 52.16 -21.41 8.29
N VAL A 599 53.37 -21.93 8.06
CA VAL A 599 54.60 -21.12 8.12
C VAL A 599 54.64 -20.10 6.99
N GLN A 600 54.19 -20.46 5.79
CA GLN A 600 54.17 -19.56 4.63
C GLN A 600 53.13 -18.44 4.76
N GLN A 601 51.92 -18.77 5.25
CA GLN A 601 50.86 -17.79 5.52
C GLN A 601 51.17 -16.91 6.75
N ASN A 602 52.06 -17.35 7.65
CA ASN A 602 52.56 -16.50 8.73
C ASN A 602 53.61 -15.48 8.29
N SER A 603 53.98 -15.44 7.00
CA SER A 603 54.87 -14.41 6.46
C SER A 603 54.28 -13.00 6.63
N THR A 604 55.16 -12.02 6.87
CA THR A 604 54.77 -10.62 7.08
C THR A 604 54.03 -10.02 5.88
N SER A 605 54.34 -10.48 4.66
CA SER A 605 53.69 -10.07 3.41
C SER A 605 52.23 -10.51 3.33
N TYR A 606 51.91 -11.74 3.78
CA TYR A 606 50.55 -12.28 3.78
C TYR A 606 49.65 -11.54 4.77
N LYS A 607 50.10 -11.39 6.02
CA LYS A 607 49.36 -10.67 7.08
C LYS A 607 49.09 -9.21 6.71
N ALA A 608 50.05 -8.54 6.07
CA ALA A 608 49.86 -7.17 5.61
C ALA A 608 48.74 -7.05 4.55
N LYS A 609 48.65 -7.99 3.60
CA LYS A 609 47.57 -7.99 2.60
C LYS A 609 46.21 -8.39 3.17
N GLU A 610 46.18 -9.31 4.13
CA GLU A 610 44.94 -9.71 4.82
C GLU A 610 44.30 -8.53 5.57
N ILE A 611 45.10 -7.74 6.28
CA ILE A 611 44.63 -6.52 6.96
C ILE A 611 44.05 -5.51 5.95
N ILE A 612 44.74 -5.30 4.82
CA ILE A 612 44.26 -4.40 3.75
C ILE A 612 42.91 -4.87 3.17
N ILE A 613 42.73 -6.18 2.96
CA ILE A 613 41.48 -6.76 2.45
C ILE A 613 40.35 -6.58 3.47
N SER A 614 40.62 -6.82 4.75
CA SER A 614 39.64 -6.63 5.83
C SER A 614 39.15 -5.18 5.91
N ASP A 615 40.08 -4.21 5.88
CA ASP A 615 39.76 -2.78 5.92
C ASP A 615 38.95 -2.34 4.68
N LEU A 616 39.33 -2.81 3.48
CA LEU A 616 38.62 -2.53 2.25
C LEU A 616 37.21 -3.12 2.25
N LYS A 617 37.04 -4.36 2.77
CA LYS A 617 35.74 -5.02 2.91
C LYS A 617 34.81 -4.26 3.84
N GLU A 618 35.32 -3.84 5.01
CA GLU A 618 34.52 -3.07 5.95
C GLU A 618 34.11 -1.71 5.37
N LYS A 619 35.04 -1.05 4.66
CA LYS A 619 34.79 0.23 3.99
C LYS A 619 33.73 0.11 2.88
N LEU A 620 33.83 -0.91 2.02
CA LEU A 620 32.83 -1.19 0.98
C LEU A 620 31.46 -1.47 1.59
N ARG A 621 31.40 -2.26 2.67
CA ARG A 621 30.14 -2.52 3.41
C ARG A 621 29.52 -1.23 3.94
N LYS A 622 30.29 -0.38 4.63
CA LYS A 622 29.82 0.91 5.17
C LYS A 622 29.28 1.83 4.07
N LEU A 623 30.00 1.95 2.95
CA LEU A 623 29.58 2.77 1.80
C LEU A 623 28.29 2.24 1.17
N THR A 624 28.17 0.92 1.03
CA THR A 624 26.99 0.28 0.42
C THR A 624 25.75 0.48 1.27
N VAL A 625 25.86 0.24 2.59
CA VAL A 625 24.75 0.46 3.53
C VAL A 625 24.29 1.93 3.50
N LYS A 626 25.24 2.88 3.58
CA LYS A 626 24.90 4.31 3.55
C LYS A 626 24.25 4.75 2.24
N ARG A 627 24.68 4.20 1.10
CA ARG A 627 24.06 4.47 -0.19
C ARG A 627 22.61 3.98 -0.21
N THR A 628 22.33 2.78 0.28
CA THR A 628 20.97 2.24 0.35
C THR A 628 20.08 3.11 1.22
N GLU A 629 20.54 3.51 2.42
CA GLU A 629 19.79 4.42 3.31
C GLU A 629 19.42 5.75 2.62
N ILE A 630 20.37 6.36 1.90
CA ILE A 630 20.14 7.63 1.18
C ILE A 630 19.17 7.43 0.01
N MET A 631 19.27 6.31 -0.71
CA MET A 631 18.35 5.99 -1.80
C MET A 631 16.92 5.80 -1.30
N ASP A 632 16.75 5.09 -0.19
CA ASP A 632 15.43 4.88 0.43
C ASP A 632 14.83 6.19 0.93
N LEU A 633 15.65 7.06 1.53
CA LEU A 633 15.24 8.40 1.96
C LEU A 633 14.82 9.26 0.77
N SER A 634 15.62 9.32 -0.30
CA SER A 634 15.30 10.05 -1.53
C SER A 634 13.97 9.57 -2.13
N LYS A 635 13.77 8.24 -2.15
CA LYS A 635 12.53 7.63 -2.66
C LYS A 635 11.31 8.02 -1.83
N LYS A 636 11.43 8.06 -0.50
CA LYS A 636 10.35 8.51 0.39
C LYS A 636 10.01 9.98 0.17
N TYR A 637 10.99 10.87 0.10
CA TYR A 637 10.75 12.28 -0.20
C TYR A 637 10.06 12.47 -1.56
N LYS A 638 10.52 11.79 -2.62
CA LYS A 638 9.89 11.86 -3.95
C LYS A 638 8.41 11.43 -3.92
N TYR A 639 8.08 10.44 -3.09
CA TYR A 639 6.69 10.00 -2.92
C TYR A 639 5.84 11.06 -2.23
N GLU A 640 6.29 11.60 -1.10
CA GLU A 640 5.54 12.62 -0.34
C GLU A 640 5.37 13.92 -1.14
N ILE A 641 6.41 14.37 -1.85
CA ILE A 641 6.35 15.55 -2.73
C ILE A 641 5.26 15.36 -3.79
N LYS A 642 5.27 14.23 -4.50
CA LYS A 642 4.26 13.94 -5.53
C LYS A 642 2.85 13.84 -4.95
N ALA A 643 2.70 13.23 -3.76
CA ALA A 643 1.40 13.11 -3.10
C ALA A 643 0.84 14.49 -2.73
N TYR A 644 1.69 15.36 -2.19
CA TYR A 644 1.34 16.73 -1.84
C TYR A 644 0.99 17.56 -3.10
N GLU A 645 1.83 17.54 -4.13
CA GLU A 645 1.55 18.23 -5.40
C GLU A 645 0.24 17.77 -6.02
N LYS A 646 -0.11 16.49 -5.88
CA LYS A 646 -1.36 15.93 -6.38
C LYS A 646 -2.56 16.45 -5.61
N ASP A 647 -2.45 16.55 -4.30
CA ASP A 647 -3.48 17.16 -3.46
C ASP A 647 -3.69 18.62 -3.85
N VAL A 648 -2.59 19.34 -4.01
CA VAL A 648 -2.64 20.75 -4.37
C VAL A 648 -3.20 20.98 -5.78
N ALA A 649 -2.88 20.12 -6.75
CA ALA A 649 -3.46 20.17 -8.08
C ALA A 649 -4.99 19.97 -8.08
N LYS A 650 -5.55 19.19 -7.13
CA LYS A 650 -7.00 19.05 -6.99
C LYS A 650 -7.67 20.37 -6.59
N HIS A 651 -7.01 21.20 -5.79
CA HIS A 651 -7.53 22.53 -5.45
C HIS A 651 -7.64 23.45 -6.67
N ILE A 652 -6.81 23.27 -7.69
CA ILE A 652 -6.89 23.99 -8.97
C ILE A 652 -7.95 23.36 -9.89
N ALA A 653 -8.07 22.03 -9.88
CA ALA A 653 -8.96 21.29 -10.77
C ALA A 653 -10.43 21.72 -10.65
N ILE A 654 -10.91 21.99 -9.43
CA ILE A 654 -12.31 22.37 -9.19
C ILE A 654 -12.61 23.78 -9.77
N PRO A 655 -11.89 24.86 -9.40
CA PRO A 655 -12.06 26.17 -10.03
C PRO A 655 -11.88 26.14 -11.54
N LEU A 656 -10.90 25.39 -12.05
CA LEU A 656 -10.71 25.24 -13.50
C LEU A 656 -11.95 24.67 -14.17
N PHE A 657 -12.52 23.58 -13.63
CA PHE A 657 -13.73 22.97 -14.18
C PHE A 657 -14.92 23.95 -14.14
N VAL A 658 -15.09 24.69 -13.05
CA VAL A 658 -16.18 25.68 -12.90
C VAL A 658 -16.01 26.85 -13.88
N TYR A 659 -14.82 27.44 -13.99
CA TYR A 659 -14.60 28.59 -14.87
C TYR A 659 -14.65 28.17 -16.34
N SER A 660 -14.05 27.03 -16.68
CA SER A 660 -14.11 26.50 -18.05
C SER A 660 -15.53 26.13 -18.45
N SER A 661 -16.34 25.55 -17.56
CA SER A 661 -17.75 25.25 -17.88
C SER A 661 -18.65 26.48 -18.03
N LYS A 662 -18.29 27.62 -17.41
CA LYS A 662 -18.98 28.90 -17.60
C LYS A 662 -18.55 29.61 -18.87
N ILE A 663 -17.25 29.61 -19.19
CA ILE A 663 -16.68 30.31 -20.35
C ILE A 663 -16.89 29.52 -21.65
N LEU A 664 -16.69 28.20 -21.60
CA LEU A 664 -16.82 27.31 -22.75
C LEU A 664 -18.28 26.86 -22.87
N GLN A 665 -18.85 26.97 -24.06
CA GLN A 665 -20.20 26.47 -24.36
C GLN A 665 -20.38 24.98 -24.01
N SER A 666 -21.64 24.56 -23.85
CA SER A 666 -22.02 23.15 -23.70
C SER A 666 -21.61 22.35 -24.93
N ARG A 667 -20.66 21.43 -24.79
CA ARG A 667 -20.30 20.45 -25.81
C ARG A 667 -21.05 19.14 -25.58
N PRO A 668 -21.16 18.27 -26.60
CA PRO A 668 -21.73 16.92 -26.43
C PRO A 668 -21.00 16.11 -25.35
N GLU A 669 -19.71 16.36 -25.17
CA GLU A 669 -18.82 15.66 -24.22
C GLU A 669 -18.87 16.25 -22.80
N GLY A 670 -19.51 17.41 -22.59
CA GLY A 670 -19.53 18.13 -21.32
C GLY A 670 -19.18 19.62 -21.47
N SER A 671 -19.41 20.42 -20.43
CA SER A 671 -19.15 21.87 -20.46
C SER A 671 -17.73 22.24 -19.99
N GLY A 672 -17.22 21.59 -18.94
CA GLY A 672 -15.93 21.94 -18.32
C GLY A 672 -14.72 21.13 -18.81
N ILE A 673 -13.53 21.59 -18.43
CA ILE A 673 -12.25 20.90 -18.64
C ILE A 673 -11.79 20.29 -17.33
N PHE A 674 -11.33 19.04 -17.40
CA PHE A 674 -10.76 18.32 -16.29
C PHE A 674 -9.24 18.42 -16.31
N LEU A 675 -8.66 18.70 -15.14
CA LEU A 675 -7.23 18.56 -14.89
C LEU A 675 -6.98 17.15 -14.36
N ILE A 676 -6.45 16.27 -15.22
CA ILE A 676 -6.12 14.91 -14.85
C ILE A 676 -4.69 14.90 -14.30
N THR A 677 -4.58 14.47 -13.03
CA THR A 677 -3.32 14.07 -12.40
C THR A 677 -3.24 12.54 -12.43
N PRO A 678 -2.11 11.92 -12.80
CA PRO A 678 -2.06 10.47 -12.88
C PRO A 678 -2.35 9.78 -11.55
N GLU A 679 -3.00 8.62 -11.64
CA GLU A 679 -3.23 7.76 -10.48
C GLU A 679 -2.01 6.88 -10.15
N THR A 680 -1.17 6.58 -11.14
CA THR A 680 -0.01 5.70 -10.97
C THR A 680 1.30 6.48 -10.96
N ASN A 681 2.20 6.13 -10.04
CA ASN A 681 3.52 6.77 -9.86
C ASN A 681 4.45 6.66 -11.09
N ASN A 682 4.13 5.79 -12.04
CA ASN A 682 4.91 5.51 -13.26
C ASN A 682 4.40 6.26 -14.49
N ALA A 683 3.25 6.92 -14.42
CA ALA A 683 2.76 7.74 -15.51
C ALA A 683 3.64 8.99 -15.66
N LYS A 684 4.05 9.28 -16.90
CA LYS A 684 4.75 10.50 -17.23
C LYS A 684 3.72 11.62 -17.38
N GLY A 685 3.90 12.67 -16.59
CA GLY A 685 3.20 13.93 -16.75
C GLY A 685 2.12 14.16 -15.69
N PHE A 686 2.07 15.36 -15.13
CA PHE A 686 1.32 15.66 -13.90
C PHE A 686 0.00 16.40 -14.16
N MET A 687 -0.19 16.88 -15.40
CA MET A 687 -1.24 17.84 -15.74
C MET A 687 -1.68 17.66 -17.18
N GLN A 688 -2.61 16.77 -17.40
CA GLN A 688 -3.30 16.64 -18.69
C GLN A 688 -4.61 17.42 -18.60
N PHE A 689 -4.85 18.33 -19.55
CA PHE A 689 -6.14 18.99 -19.68
C PHE A 689 -7.00 18.11 -20.58
N SER A 690 -8.22 17.77 -20.18
CA SER A 690 -9.08 16.85 -20.92
C SER A 690 -10.51 17.32 -20.96
N ALA A 691 -11.22 17.01 -22.03
CA ALA A 691 -12.65 17.33 -22.16
C ALA A 691 -13.52 16.40 -21.29
N THR A 692 -13.08 15.16 -21.10
CA THR A 692 -13.75 14.18 -20.22
C THR A 692 -12.74 13.52 -19.28
N PRO A 693 -13.16 13.02 -18.10
CA PRO A 693 -12.25 12.38 -17.14
C PRO A 693 -11.53 11.14 -17.67
N ASN A 694 -12.05 10.53 -18.76
CA ASN A 694 -11.54 9.29 -19.34
C ASN A 694 -10.83 9.52 -20.69
N ASP A 695 -10.64 10.77 -21.11
CA ASP A 695 -10.00 11.08 -22.39
C ASP A 695 -8.48 10.81 -22.34
N SER A 696 -7.98 10.04 -23.31
CA SER A 696 -6.55 9.76 -23.43
C SER A 696 -5.77 10.89 -24.11
N HIS A 697 -6.45 11.87 -24.69
CA HIS A 697 -5.83 12.97 -25.41
C HIS A 697 -5.92 14.28 -24.63
N ASP A 698 -4.85 15.08 -24.70
CA ASP A 698 -4.85 16.43 -24.15
C ASP A 698 -5.76 17.35 -24.98
N ALA A 699 -6.44 18.29 -24.32
CA ALA A 699 -7.26 19.35 -24.87
C ALA A 699 -6.58 20.07 -26.04
N TRP A 700 -5.26 20.26 -25.98
CA TRP A 700 -4.47 20.85 -27.07
C TRP A 700 -4.69 20.14 -28.43
N ASN A 701 -4.83 18.80 -28.42
CA ASN A 701 -4.95 18.01 -29.64
C ASN A 701 -6.40 17.83 -30.12
N THR A 702 -7.39 18.11 -29.26
CA THR A 702 -8.81 17.82 -29.54
C THR A 702 -9.66 19.07 -29.72
N MET A 703 -9.23 20.22 -29.20
CA MET A 703 -10.04 21.44 -29.13
C MET A 703 -9.69 22.47 -30.21
N SER A 704 -10.68 23.29 -30.60
CA SER A 704 -10.44 24.41 -31.52
C SER A 704 -9.65 25.53 -30.85
N SER A 705 -9.00 26.38 -31.65
CA SER A 705 -8.21 27.53 -31.16
C SER A 705 -9.00 28.44 -30.22
N GLY A 706 -10.26 28.71 -30.54
CA GLY A 706 -11.12 29.56 -29.70
C GLY A 706 -11.53 28.91 -28.38
N GLN A 707 -11.72 27.58 -28.37
CA GLN A 707 -11.96 26.88 -27.12
C GLN A 707 -10.69 26.82 -26.27
N LEU A 708 -9.51 26.60 -26.88
CA LEU A 708 -8.23 26.61 -26.18
C LEU A 708 -7.94 27.96 -25.53
N ALA A 709 -8.28 29.07 -26.18
CA ALA A 709 -8.21 30.40 -25.57
C ALA A 709 -9.07 30.49 -24.30
N GLY A 710 -10.31 29.97 -24.36
CA GLY A 710 -11.17 29.87 -23.18
C GLY A 710 -10.60 28.97 -22.07
N VAL A 711 -9.92 27.86 -22.40
CA VAL A 711 -9.23 27.01 -21.42
C VAL A 711 -8.11 27.77 -20.72
N VAL A 712 -7.27 28.48 -21.48
CA VAL A 712 -6.14 29.25 -20.93
C VAL A 712 -6.63 30.35 -20.01
N ILE A 713 -7.67 31.10 -20.41
CA ILE A 713 -8.29 32.12 -19.58
C ILE A 713 -8.84 31.49 -18.30
N SER A 714 -9.57 30.38 -18.41
CA SER A 714 -10.11 29.66 -17.25
C SER A 714 -9.01 29.18 -16.31
N PHE A 715 -7.88 28.74 -16.85
CA PHE A 715 -6.72 28.31 -16.08
C PHE A 715 -6.05 29.48 -15.38
N MET A 716 -5.76 30.59 -16.07
CA MET A 716 -5.22 31.82 -15.47
C MET A 716 -6.07 32.27 -14.28
N LEU A 717 -7.40 32.24 -14.43
CA LEU A 717 -8.33 32.66 -13.37
C LEU A 717 -8.40 31.66 -12.22
N ALA A 718 -8.37 30.36 -12.51
CA ALA A 718 -8.26 29.32 -11.49
C ALA A 718 -6.98 29.51 -10.67
N MET A 719 -5.85 29.79 -11.33
CA MET A 719 -4.57 30.04 -10.69
C MET A 719 -4.62 31.29 -9.81
N ASN A 720 -5.18 32.41 -10.28
CA ASN A 720 -5.34 33.64 -9.47
C ASN A 720 -6.29 33.44 -8.27
N LYS A 721 -7.28 32.55 -8.39
CA LYS A 721 -8.20 32.26 -7.29
C LYS A 721 -7.55 31.41 -6.20
N VAL A 722 -6.75 30.42 -6.58
CA VAL A 722 -6.11 29.46 -5.65
C VAL A 722 -4.79 30.02 -5.09
N TYR A 723 -4.01 30.72 -5.91
CA TYR A 723 -2.74 31.36 -5.55
C TYR A 723 -2.77 32.85 -5.92
N PRO A 724 -3.50 33.68 -5.14
CA PRO A 724 -3.53 35.11 -5.38
C PRO A 724 -2.13 35.70 -5.15
N SER A 725 -1.57 36.36 -6.17
CA SER A 725 -0.43 37.26 -5.99
C SER A 725 -0.91 38.60 -5.45
N LYS A 726 -0.02 39.42 -4.88
CA LYS A 726 -0.36 40.79 -4.51
C LYS A 726 -0.63 41.69 -5.72
N LEU A 727 -0.19 41.31 -6.92
CA LEU A 727 -0.51 42.01 -8.16
C LEU A 727 -1.92 41.65 -8.64
N SER A 728 -2.86 42.55 -8.37
CA SER A 728 -4.27 42.39 -8.72
C SER A 728 -4.57 42.93 -10.11
N THR A 729 -3.69 42.63 -11.07
CA THR A 729 -3.83 43.09 -12.45
C THR A 729 -3.84 41.90 -13.41
N LEU A 730 -4.85 41.85 -14.29
CA LEU A 730 -4.99 40.87 -15.36
C LEU A 730 -4.92 41.58 -16.71
N MET A 731 -4.07 41.09 -17.58
CA MET A 731 -3.77 41.68 -18.89
C MET A 731 -4.13 40.68 -19.97
N ILE A 732 -4.96 41.08 -20.94
CA ILE A 732 -5.43 40.20 -22.00
C ILE A 732 -5.35 40.95 -23.33
N ASP A 733 -4.38 40.58 -24.17
CA ASP A 733 -4.15 41.22 -25.46
C ASP A 733 -4.98 40.54 -26.56
N ASP A 734 -6.02 41.24 -27.02
CA ASP A 734 -7.00 40.86 -28.05
C ASP A 734 -7.62 39.46 -27.88
N PRO A 735 -8.36 39.19 -26.78
CA PRO A 735 -9.05 37.91 -26.60
C PRO A 735 -10.13 37.67 -27.66
N VAL A 736 -10.64 38.74 -28.25
CA VAL A 736 -11.82 38.80 -29.12
C VAL A 736 -11.59 38.13 -30.48
N GLN A 737 -10.36 38.18 -31.02
CA GLN A 737 -10.07 37.53 -32.32
C GLN A 737 -10.22 36.00 -32.29
N THR A 738 -10.17 35.41 -31.09
CA THR A 738 -10.19 33.95 -30.93
C THR A 738 -11.44 33.44 -30.23
N MET A 739 -12.19 34.29 -29.51
CA MET A 739 -13.38 33.87 -28.74
C MET A 739 -14.68 34.29 -29.41
N ASP A 740 -15.64 33.36 -29.49
CA ASP A 740 -17.00 33.63 -29.99
C ASP A 740 -17.76 34.62 -29.08
N GLU A 741 -18.74 35.34 -29.65
CA GLU A 741 -19.54 36.37 -28.97
C GLU A 741 -20.19 35.88 -27.66
N VAL A 742 -20.66 34.63 -27.65
CA VAL A 742 -21.28 34.00 -26.47
C VAL A 742 -20.25 33.77 -25.36
N ASN A 743 -19.06 33.25 -25.70
CA ASN A 743 -18.00 32.99 -24.73
C ASN A 743 -17.49 34.31 -24.12
N MET A 744 -17.44 35.37 -24.94
CA MET A 744 -17.12 36.72 -24.45
C MET A 744 -18.17 37.25 -23.47
N ALA A 745 -19.45 37.08 -23.75
CA ALA A 745 -20.50 37.50 -22.80
C ALA A 745 -20.36 36.77 -21.46
N SER A 746 -20.11 35.45 -21.48
CA SER A 746 -19.83 34.66 -20.27
C SER A 746 -18.58 35.12 -19.55
N PHE A 747 -17.51 35.42 -20.28
CA PHE A 747 -16.26 35.92 -19.72
C PHE A 747 -16.47 37.27 -19.00
N VAL A 748 -17.16 38.22 -19.63
CA VAL A 748 -17.51 39.53 -19.03
C VAL A 748 -18.28 39.34 -17.72
N GLN A 749 -19.27 38.44 -17.70
CA GLN A 749 -20.05 38.16 -16.50
C GLN A 749 -19.18 37.59 -15.37
N MET A 750 -18.34 36.61 -15.69
CA MET A 750 -17.48 35.98 -14.71
C MET A 750 -16.45 36.96 -14.14
N MET A 751 -15.85 37.84 -14.97
CA MET A 751 -14.93 38.86 -14.46
C MET A 751 -15.62 39.83 -13.47
N ARG A 752 -16.84 40.27 -13.79
CA ARG A 752 -17.61 41.21 -12.95
C ARG A 752 -17.97 40.63 -11.58
N TYR A 753 -18.32 39.35 -11.51
CA TYR A 753 -18.85 38.74 -10.28
C TYR A 753 -17.81 37.96 -9.47
N GLU A 754 -16.89 37.24 -10.13
CA GLU A 754 -15.90 36.40 -9.44
C GLU A 754 -14.60 37.15 -9.12
N PHE A 755 -14.29 38.21 -9.89
CA PHE A 755 -13.04 38.98 -9.79
C PHE A 755 -13.25 40.51 -9.74
N PRO A 756 -14.15 41.04 -8.89
CA PRO A 756 -14.46 42.48 -8.85
C PRO A 756 -13.27 43.34 -8.39
N ASP A 757 -12.36 42.78 -7.57
CA ASP A 757 -11.22 43.51 -7.02
C ASP A 757 -10.02 43.59 -7.98
N MET A 758 -10.03 42.81 -9.08
CA MET A 758 -8.94 42.77 -10.05
C MET A 758 -9.06 43.92 -11.06
N GLN A 759 -7.94 44.59 -11.33
CA GLN A 759 -7.81 45.54 -12.43
C GLN A 759 -7.55 44.78 -13.73
N VAL A 760 -8.35 45.02 -14.77
CA VAL A 760 -8.28 44.31 -16.04
C VAL A 760 -7.81 45.26 -17.13
N LEU A 761 -6.71 44.96 -17.80
CA LEU A 761 -6.24 45.63 -19.01
C LEU A 761 -6.58 44.72 -20.20
N LEU A 762 -7.48 45.17 -21.07
CA LEU A 762 -7.95 44.39 -22.20
C LEU A 762 -7.80 45.18 -23.50
N SER A 763 -7.24 44.53 -24.52
CA SER A 763 -7.12 45.11 -25.85
C SER A 763 -8.17 44.51 -26.80
N THR A 764 -8.66 45.29 -27.76
CA THR A 764 -9.51 44.77 -28.84
C THR A 764 -9.38 45.61 -30.10
N HIS A 765 -9.56 44.98 -31.26
CA HIS A 765 -9.65 45.66 -32.54
C HIS A 765 -11.08 46.12 -32.88
N GLU A 766 -12.09 45.69 -32.12
CA GLU A 766 -13.50 46.01 -32.35
C GLU A 766 -14.04 47.01 -31.31
N SER A 767 -14.41 48.21 -31.76
CA SER A 767 -14.98 49.24 -30.88
C SER A 767 -16.31 48.81 -30.25
N LYS A 768 -17.12 47.99 -30.95
CA LYS A 768 -18.38 47.45 -30.42
C LYS A 768 -18.15 46.59 -29.18
N VAL A 769 -17.08 45.80 -29.17
CA VAL A 769 -16.73 44.92 -28.05
C VAL A 769 -16.22 45.73 -26.87
N ALA A 770 -15.34 46.72 -27.11
CA ALA A 770 -14.92 47.65 -26.06
C ALA A 770 -16.13 48.34 -25.40
N ASN A 771 -17.08 48.83 -26.21
CA ASN A 771 -18.29 49.46 -25.71
C ASN A 771 -19.17 48.50 -24.90
N TYR A 772 -19.27 47.22 -25.32
CA TYR A 772 -20.01 46.20 -24.58
C TYR A 772 -19.42 45.94 -23.20
N PHE A 773 -18.09 45.77 -23.11
CA PHE A 773 -17.39 45.60 -21.84
C PHE A 773 -17.58 46.84 -20.93
N HIS A 774 -17.38 48.04 -21.48
CA HIS A 774 -17.58 49.30 -20.76
C HIS A 774 -19.00 49.42 -20.20
N TYR A 775 -20.02 49.13 -21.02
CA TYR A 775 -21.42 49.14 -20.60
C TYR A 775 -21.67 48.16 -19.46
N LYS A 776 -21.20 46.91 -19.57
CA LYS A 776 -21.45 45.86 -18.56
C LYS A 776 -20.73 46.13 -17.25
N TYR A 777 -19.50 46.61 -17.27
CA TYR A 777 -18.78 47.00 -16.05
C TYR A 777 -19.46 48.17 -15.36
N SER A 778 -19.87 49.19 -16.13
CA SER A 778 -20.62 50.32 -15.59
C SER A 778 -21.97 49.90 -14.97
N GLU A 779 -22.69 48.96 -15.59
CA GLU A 779 -23.91 48.35 -15.01
C GLU A 779 -23.66 47.63 -13.66
N ALA A 780 -22.46 47.12 -13.42
CA ALA A 780 -22.08 46.49 -12.15
C ALA A 780 -21.56 47.48 -11.10
N GLY A 781 -21.48 48.77 -11.41
CA GLY A 781 -20.89 49.78 -10.53
C GLY A 781 -19.35 49.79 -10.53
N LEU A 782 -18.71 49.11 -11.48
CA LEU A 782 -17.24 49.10 -11.64
C LEU A 782 -16.79 50.22 -12.59
N LYS A 783 -15.64 50.83 -12.30
CA LYS A 783 -15.09 51.93 -13.10
C LYS A 783 -14.37 51.39 -14.32
N SER A 784 -14.69 51.92 -15.50
CA SER A 784 -14.06 51.48 -16.75
C SER A 784 -13.60 52.65 -17.61
N LEU A 785 -12.40 52.51 -18.19
CA LEU A 785 -11.69 53.51 -18.97
C LEU A 785 -11.43 53.00 -20.40
N PRO A 786 -12.26 53.38 -21.38
CA PRO A 786 -11.97 53.12 -22.80
C PRO A 786 -10.95 54.13 -23.35
N ILE A 787 -9.87 53.63 -23.94
CA ILE A 787 -8.79 54.42 -24.54
C ILE A 787 -8.70 54.09 -26.02
N ASN A 788 -8.97 55.10 -26.85
CA ASN A 788 -8.82 54.98 -28.30
C ASN A 788 -7.36 55.19 -28.72
N MET A 789 -6.69 54.10 -29.08
CA MET A 789 -5.27 54.10 -29.40
C MET A 789 -4.94 54.86 -30.68
N LYS A 790 -5.88 54.90 -31.64
CA LYS A 790 -5.70 55.71 -32.86
C LYS A 790 -5.64 57.19 -32.53
N LYS A 791 -6.54 57.67 -31.66
CA LYS A 791 -6.56 59.06 -31.22
C LYS A 791 -5.32 59.38 -30.39
N LYS A 792 -4.98 58.52 -29.42
CA LYS A 792 -3.83 58.73 -28.53
C LYS A 792 -2.51 58.83 -29.29
N ARG A 793 -2.33 58.04 -30.34
CA ARG A 793 -1.15 58.08 -31.21
C ARG A 793 -1.07 59.30 -32.12
N LEU A 794 -2.21 59.94 -32.43
CA LEU A 794 -2.25 61.18 -33.21
C LEU A 794 -2.15 62.43 -32.31
N GLU A 795 -2.35 62.29 -31.00
CA GLU A 795 -2.17 63.35 -30.00
C GLU A 795 -0.70 63.50 -29.56
N ALA A 796 0.11 62.44 -29.71
CA ALA A 796 1.55 62.40 -29.46
C ALA A 796 2.32 62.64 -30.77
#